data_AF-A0A9J9HBJ6-F1
#
_entry.id   AF-A0A9J9HBJ6-F1
#
_cell.length_a   1.000
_cell.length_b   1.000
_cell.length_c   1.000
_cell.angle_alpha   90.00
_cell.angle_beta   90.00
_cell.angle_gamma   90.00
#
_symmetry.space_group_name_H-M   'P 1'
#
loop_
_entity.id
_entity.type
_entity.pdbx_description
1 polymer ?
#
loop_
_entity_poly.entity_id
_entity_poly.type
_entity_poly.pdbx_seq_one_letter_code
_entity_poly.pdbx_strand_id
1 'polypeptide(L)'
;MPEIDNPTLVALAARVGDLADASDALRQYNFNLIAGSVTDPDSFDADGKPSTDPTHGPLGYYPLLDGSGNTVYYPCRERELANGAADVAGEILDEAEGYAVAAAGSATIATTKAGEAAGSATTAGAAKVQAETARDAAVSAKAAAETARDAALAAPMVYPGAGIPVSTGSAWGTPKAAPTGAIVGTSDAQTLTNKRITQGIKPISGTLYSLAEADQSLWLMADQAGALSMLISADNDLIWPVGGWFRIAGLGAGEVRLTGAVGVTIVATPGYKLRAQGSVATVMKVAANKWLAFDDLGAGEMSGLVLDFDFLASAALDPRISFTRASAATLVDQTGKITFAACNLFARSQEFDNAAWTKGNATVVANAAIAPDGTATADKLVEAATSSTHYVQQNVGTVGLYEVLSVYAKPAGRDWVLLQLSTANSAYFNVATGVVGTVTGTGAVATIEAAANGFYRCSLKGLRQTSGYNAIFCCSADNTVSYPGDGASGVYLSAAQLEPVTYQTKARTYAPTTTDAYQAPRFNYDPVTLAPRGLLIEEQRTNYLIDSEFVTGLPTTRGGLVATTTFAGLAAGTGLALQRAASQETYFYVTNYAVPASAARVISIFVRMDDGGAPAFGNDVNQHASNDFVFNLGGVVRSPTPANGGKVEDYGGGLYRVSLAITTSASPNSYCGVIKYLGNSARSFKVSGIMVEAGTDITSYVLTGASQVTRSADLPVISGAGFSSWYNPAEGAFIADVSASVFSAANIILAASDGTTNNAMQMLLPDANSIRSQYLSGGATSAALTHAAAMIGNVRRLGTAYKVDDFVSVLDGGVPLTDAAGALPVGVDRLSLGSRIGSFVFNGHIRRLRYFNRRISNADLQGLTA
;
A
#
# COMPACT_ATOMS: atom_id res chain seq x y z
N MET A 1 -13.93 9.57 -11.05
CA MET A 1 -14.78 8.60 -11.78
C MET A 1 -13.97 7.99 -12.91
N PRO A 2 -14.03 6.67 -13.17
CA PRO A 2 -14.83 5.64 -12.47
C PRO A 2 -13.95 4.87 -11.45
N GLU A 3 -14.31 4.83 -10.17
CA GLU A 3 -15.21 3.85 -9.53
C GLU A 3 -14.67 2.41 -9.60
N ILE A 4 -13.93 2.03 -8.56
CA ILE A 4 -13.67 0.62 -8.25
C ILE A 4 -14.91 0.14 -7.49
N ASP A 5 -15.88 -0.40 -8.23
CA ASP A 5 -16.95 -1.24 -7.69
C ASP A 5 -16.33 -2.58 -7.27
N ASN A 6 -15.80 -2.64 -6.05
CA ASN A 6 -15.52 -3.91 -5.40
C ASN A 6 -16.58 -4.15 -4.30
N PRO A 7 -17.65 -4.91 -4.58
CA PRO A 7 -18.74 -5.11 -3.63
C PRO A 7 -18.29 -5.78 -2.32
N THR A 8 -17.15 -6.47 -2.30
CA THR A 8 -16.60 -7.07 -1.07
C THR A 8 -15.77 -6.09 -0.24
N LEU A 9 -15.11 -5.11 -0.88
CA LEU A 9 -14.36 -4.05 -0.21
C LEU A 9 -15.29 -2.92 0.25
N VAL A 10 -16.37 -2.68 -0.50
CA VAL A 10 -17.50 -1.84 -0.07
C VAL A 10 -18.26 -2.50 1.08
N ALA A 11 -18.48 -3.83 1.07
CA ALA A 11 -19.11 -4.53 2.20
C ALA A 11 -18.20 -4.65 3.44
N LEU A 12 -16.87 -4.72 3.27
CA LEU A 12 -15.93 -4.72 4.38
C LEU A 12 -15.71 -3.30 4.94
N ALA A 13 -15.66 -2.28 4.09
CA ALA A 13 -15.62 -0.88 4.51
C ALA A 13 -16.95 -0.45 5.13
N ALA A 14 -18.09 -0.96 4.64
CA ALA A 14 -19.39 -0.82 5.29
C ALA A 14 -19.37 -1.54 6.65
N ARG A 15 -18.96 -2.80 6.76
CA ARG A 15 -18.85 -3.49 8.06
C ARG A 15 -17.90 -2.85 9.06
N VAL A 16 -16.81 -2.22 8.62
CA VAL A 16 -15.89 -1.48 9.49
C VAL A 16 -16.46 -0.10 9.85
N GLY A 17 -17.19 0.53 8.93
CA GLY A 17 -18.00 1.73 9.15
C GLY A 17 -19.12 1.48 10.15
N ASP A 18 -19.92 0.45 9.96
CA ASP A 18 -21.01 0.01 10.84
C ASP A 18 -20.49 -0.36 12.25
N LEU A 19 -19.29 -0.93 12.37
CA LEU A 19 -18.65 -1.23 13.65
C LEU A 19 -18.10 0.04 14.34
N ALA A 20 -17.63 1.01 13.55
CA ALA A 20 -17.20 2.31 14.04
C ALA A 20 -18.39 3.18 14.44
N ASP A 21 -19.48 3.14 13.67
CA ASP A 21 -20.74 3.83 13.91
C ASP A 21 -21.49 3.19 15.09
N ALA A 22 -21.46 1.86 15.25
CA ALA A 22 -21.96 1.19 16.46
C ALA A 22 -21.10 1.53 17.69
N SER A 23 -19.79 1.62 17.54
CA SER A 23 -18.89 2.08 18.61
C SER A 23 -19.10 3.56 18.96
N ASP A 24 -19.42 4.41 18.00
CA ASP A 24 -19.69 5.83 18.22
C ASP A 24 -21.12 6.09 18.72
N ALA A 25 -22.09 5.26 18.33
CA ALA A 25 -23.45 5.26 18.88
C ALA A 25 -23.47 4.77 20.34
N LEU A 26 -22.72 3.73 20.69
CA LEU A 26 -22.58 3.26 22.09
C LEU A 26 -21.81 4.25 22.97
N ARG A 27 -20.85 5.01 22.40
CA ARG A 27 -20.19 6.13 23.07
C ARG A 27 -21.13 7.29 23.35
N GLN A 28 -22.16 7.49 22.53
CA GLN A 28 -23.17 8.52 22.75
C GLN A 28 -24.03 8.24 24.01
N TYR A 29 -24.08 6.98 24.45
CA TYR A 29 -24.77 6.52 25.67
C TYR A 29 -23.81 6.07 26.80
N ASN A 30 -22.51 6.36 26.69
CA ASN A 30 -21.47 6.07 27.69
C ASN A 30 -21.28 4.58 28.07
N PHE A 31 -21.29 3.64 27.12
CA PHE A 31 -20.91 2.24 27.41
C PHE A 31 -19.63 1.81 26.67
N ASN A 32 -18.71 1.12 27.36
CA ASN A 32 -17.45 0.62 26.79
C ASN A 32 -17.38 -0.93 26.85
N LEU A 33 -17.01 -1.55 25.73
CA LEU A 33 -16.69 -2.98 25.65
C LEU A 33 -15.33 -3.26 26.33
N ILE A 34 -15.27 -4.28 27.21
CA ILE A 34 -14.02 -4.68 27.84
C ILE A 34 -13.21 -5.53 26.85
N ALA A 35 -11.99 -5.09 26.52
CA ALA A 35 -11.11 -5.79 25.59
C ALA A 35 -10.67 -7.16 26.14
N GLY A 36 -11.03 -8.25 25.46
CA GLY A 36 -10.47 -9.60 25.69
C GLY A 36 -11.47 -10.74 26.01
N SER A 37 -12.79 -10.53 26.01
CA SER A 37 -13.74 -11.54 26.49
C SER A 37 -14.39 -12.45 25.43
N VAL A 38 -13.87 -12.53 24.21
CA VAL A 38 -14.48 -13.33 23.10
C VAL A 38 -13.93 -14.75 22.95
N THR A 39 -13.08 -15.23 23.87
CA THR A 39 -12.69 -16.64 23.92
C THR A 39 -13.33 -17.33 25.14
N ASP A 40 -14.62 -17.65 24.97
CA ASP A 40 -15.44 -18.78 25.44
C ASP A 40 -14.83 -19.78 26.47
N PRO A 41 -15.57 -20.56 27.31
CA PRO A 41 -17.03 -20.63 27.59
C PRO A 41 -17.38 -20.59 29.10
N ASP A 42 -18.63 -20.25 29.45
CA ASP A 42 -19.25 -20.35 30.80
C ASP A 42 -18.65 -19.46 31.92
N SER A 43 -19.38 -18.68 32.72
CA SER A 43 -20.80 -18.39 32.88
C SER A 43 -20.83 -17.38 34.03
N PHE A 44 -20.98 -16.08 33.79
CA PHE A 44 -21.31 -15.16 34.89
C PHE A 44 -22.82 -15.21 35.13
N ASP A 45 -23.22 -15.34 36.39
CA ASP A 45 -24.60 -15.08 36.77
C ASP A 45 -24.90 -13.56 36.76
N ALA A 46 -26.15 -13.19 37.03
CA ALA A 46 -26.58 -11.78 37.05
C ALA A 46 -25.82 -10.92 38.08
N ASP A 47 -25.11 -11.54 39.03
CA ASP A 47 -24.34 -10.87 40.08
C ASP A 47 -22.82 -10.85 39.77
N GLY A 48 -22.40 -11.31 38.59
CA GLY A 48 -21.01 -11.23 38.12
C GLY A 48 -20.08 -12.28 38.72
N LYS A 49 -20.61 -13.40 39.26
CA LYS A 49 -19.78 -14.51 39.76
C LYS A 49 -19.67 -15.65 38.74
N PRO A 50 -18.52 -16.34 38.64
CA PRO A 50 -18.41 -17.56 37.84
C PRO A 50 -19.35 -18.63 38.40
N SER A 51 -20.31 -19.09 37.61
CA SER A 51 -21.31 -20.09 37.96
C SER A 51 -20.63 -21.43 38.28
N THR A 52 -20.95 -22.01 39.43
CA THR A 52 -20.58 -23.39 39.81
C THR A 52 -21.78 -24.34 39.78
N ASP A 53 -22.91 -23.91 39.21
CA ASP A 53 -24.17 -24.67 39.21
C ASP A 53 -24.35 -25.48 37.90
N PRO A 54 -24.35 -26.83 37.96
CA PRO A 54 -24.46 -27.69 36.79
C PRO A 54 -25.88 -27.80 36.19
N THR A 55 -26.87 -27.02 36.66
CA THR A 55 -28.27 -27.09 36.18
C THR A 55 -28.70 -25.96 35.23
N HIS A 56 -27.82 -25.02 34.90
CA HIS A 56 -28.10 -23.96 33.92
C HIS A 56 -27.66 -24.37 32.51
N GLY A 57 -28.57 -24.26 31.54
CA GLY A 57 -28.30 -24.41 30.11
C GLY A 57 -27.46 -23.24 29.53
N PRO A 58 -27.11 -23.30 28.24
CA PRO A 58 -25.86 -22.76 27.64
C PRO A 58 -25.73 -21.23 27.49
N LEU A 59 -26.35 -20.40 28.33
CA LEU A 59 -26.41 -18.95 28.11
C LEU A 59 -26.07 -18.14 29.39
N GLY A 60 -24.82 -17.70 29.49
CA GLY A 60 -24.31 -16.79 30.53
C GLY A 60 -24.50 -15.30 30.21
N TYR A 61 -24.06 -14.42 31.13
CA TYR A 61 -24.13 -12.96 30.99
C TYR A 61 -22.79 -12.32 30.54
N TYR A 62 -22.83 -11.24 29.74
CA TYR A 62 -21.65 -10.47 29.30
C TYR A 62 -21.38 -9.24 30.18
N PRO A 63 -20.15 -9.01 30.66
CA PRO A 63 -19.78 -7.78 31.36
C PRO A 63 -19.51 -6.59 30.41
N LEU A 64 -20.13 -5.45 30.69
CA LEU A 64 -19.91 -4.14 30.05
C LEU A 64 -19.55 -3.09 31.10
N LEU A 65 -18.80 -2.05 30.73
CA LEU A 65 -18.55 -0.90 31.61
C LEU A 65 -19.55 0.22 31.32
N ASP A 66 -20.22 0.71 32.36
CA ASP A 66 -21.03 1.92 32.27
C ASP A 66 -20.19 3.21 32.25
N GLY A 67 -20.85 4.34 32.06
CA GLY A 67 -20.22 5.66 31.97
C GLY A 67 -19.52 6.14 33.23
N SER A 68 -19.68 5.42 34.35
CA SER A 68 -19.01 5.67 35.62
C SER A 68 -17.85 4.70 35.86
N GLY A 69 -17.60 3.77 34.94
CA GLY A 69 -16.55 2.75 35.04
C GLY A 69 -16.94 1.52 35.85
N ASN A 70 -18.23 1.31 36.13
CA ASN A 70 -18.71 0.12 36.83
C ASN A 70 -19.10 -0.99 35.86
N THR A 71 -18.82 -2.25 36.23
CA THR A 71 -19.16 -3.41 35.40
C THR A 71 -20.64 -3.82 35.58
N VAL A 72 -21.36 -4.02 34.47
CA VAL A 72 -22.78 -4.40 34.39
C VAL A 72 -22.93 -5.64 33.49
N TYR A 73 -23.77 -6.61 33.85
CA TYR A 73 -23.85 -7.93 33.22
C TYR A 73 -25.17 -8.14 32.44
N TYR A 74 -25.09 -8.52 31.15
CA TYR A 74 -26.24 -8.66 30.24
C TYR A 74 -26.50 -10.11 29.77
N PRO A 75 -27.75 -10.61 29.80
CA PRO A 75 -28.05 -12.02 29.50
C PRO A 75 -27.93 -12.36 28.01
N CYS A 76 -27.32 -13.50 27.69
CA CYS A 76 -27.39 -14.07 26.35
C CYS A 76 -28.74 -14.80 26.15
N ARG A 77 -29.46 -14.57 25.04
CA ARG A 77 -30.65 -15.35 24.65
C ARG A 77 -30.51 -15.86 23.22
N GLU A 78 -30.20 -17.14 23.04
CA GLU A 78 -30.13 -17.81 21.73
C GLU A 78 -31.52 -18.16 21.17
N ARG A 79 -31.79 -17.78 19.91
CA ARG A 79 -32.11 -18.75 18.81
C ARG A 79 -32.11 -18.16 17.38
N GLU A 80 -31.19 -17.27 17.01
CA GLU A 80 -30.94 -16.92 15.59
C GLU A 80 -29.48 -17.11 15.14
N LEU A 81 -28.66 -17.80 15.92
CA LEU A 81 -27.26 -18.10 15.57
C LEU A 81 -27.08 -19.25 14.55
N ALA A 82 -28.17 -19.73 13.93
CA ALA A 82 -28.12 -20.85 12.98
C ALA A 82 -28.31 -20.47 11.50
N ASN A 83 -28.68 -19.22 11.15
CA ASN A 83 -28.77 -18.77 9.76
C ASN A 83 -28.29 -17.32 9.66
N GLY A 84 -27.09 -17.10 9.10
CA GLY A 84 -26.32 -15.87 9.23
C GLY A 84 -27.04 -14.54 8.94
N ALA A 85 -26.77 -13.55 9.79
CA ALA A 85 -26.88 -12.09 9.61
C ALA A 85 -26.05 -11.45 10.76
N ALA A 86 -25.15 -10.48 10.59
CA ALA A 86 -25.30 -9.09 10.15
C ALA A 86 -26.13 -8.16 11.07
N ASP A 87 -26.85 -8.65 12.09
CA ASP A 87 -27.80 -7.78 12.82
C ASP A 87 -27.84 -7.99 14.35
N VAL A 88 -26.67 -8.19 14.97
CA VAL A 88 -26.57 -8.25 16.45
C VAL A 88 -26.65 -6.85 17.08
N ALA A 89 -26.39 -5.79 16.30
CA ALA A 89 -26.42 -4.41 16.80
C ALA A 89 -27.84 -3.81 16.79
N GLY A 90 -28.73 -4.22 15.87
CA GLY A 90 -30.11 -3.74 15.79
C GLY A 90 -30.98 -4.21 16.94
N GLU A 91 -30.89 -5.47 17.36
CA GLU A 91 -31.70 -6.00 18.47
C GLU A 91 -31.29 -5.45 19.84
N ILE A 92 -30.00 -5.13 20.03
CA ILE A 92 -29.51 -4.46 21.26
C ILE A 92 -30.08 -3.04 21.36
N LEU A 93 -30.32 -2.37 20.23
CA LEU A 93 -30.90 -1.03 20.19
C LEU A 93 -32.43 -1.05 20.43
N ASP A 94 -33.15 -2.03 19.87
CA ASP A 94 -34.61 -2.15 20.04
C ASP A 94 -35.02 -2.53 21.49
N GLU A 95 -34.25 -3.36 22.21
CA GLU A 95 -34.54 -3.66 23.63
C GLU A 95 -34.07 -2.56 24.60
N ALA A 96 -33.04 -1.78 24.24
CA ALA A 96 -32.61 -0.61 25.01
C ALA A 96 -33.67 0.52 24.97
N GLU A 97 -34.37 0.68 23.84
CA GLU A 97 -35.52 1.59 23.75
C GLU A 97 -36.73 1.08 24.55
N GLY A 98 -36.97 -0.23 24.57
CA GLY A 98 -38.08 -0.86 25.30
C GLY A 98 -38.00 -0.73 26.84
N TYR A 99 -36.80 -0.77 27.42
CA TYR A 99 -36.61 -0.63 28.87
C TYR A 99 -36.63 0.84 29.36
N ALA A 100 -36.32 1.81 28.50
CA ALA A 100 -36.41 3.23 28.85
C ALA A 100 -37.85 3.74 28.95
N VAL A 101 -38.82 3.05 28.34
CA VAL A 101 -40.25 3.40 28.38
C VAL A 101 -40.98 2.74 29.57
N ALA A 102 -40.37 1.78 30.26
CA ALA A 102 -41.00 1.04 31.37
C ALA A 102 -40.88 1.69 32.76
N ALA A 103 -40.27 2.88 32.89
CA ALA A 103 -40.07 3.55 34.19
C ALA A 103 -41.11 4.65 34.53
N ALA A 104 -42.23 4.74 33.81
CA ALA A 104 -43.33 5.65 34.18
C ALA A 104 -44.67 4.92 34.05
N GLY A 105 -45.22 4.50 35.19
CA GLY A 105 -46.26 3.49 35.26
C GLY A 105 -47.70 3.96 34.99
N SER A 106 -48.57 2.95 34.89
CA SER A 106 -49.87 2.82 35.56
C SER A 106 -51.02 2.34 34.66
N ALA A 107 -51.20 1.00 34.67
CA ALA A 107 -52.44 0.29 34.95
C ALA A 107 -53.64 0.40 33.97
N THR A 108 -54.07 -0.78 33.51
CA THR A 108 -55.37 -1.46 33.78
C THR A 108 -56.04 -2.09 32.54
N ILE A 109 -56.45 -3.36 32.73
CA ILE A 109 -57.54 -4.11 32.09
C ILE A 109 -57.18 -4.98 30.86
N ALA A 110 -56.82 -6.21 31.19
CA ALA A 110 -57.03 -7.41 30.39
C ALA A 110 -58.51 -7.59 29.99
N THR A 111 -58.75 -8.09 28.77
CA THR A 111 -59.92 -8.82 28.20
C THR A 111 -59.95 -8.48 26.69
N THR A 112 -59.90 -9.34 25.68
CA THR A 112 -60.30 -10.74 25.54
C THR A 112 -59.65 -11.32 24.28
N LYS A 113 -59.07 -12.51 24.37
CA LYS A 113 -58.90 -13.42 23.24
C LYS A 113 -60.29 -13.74 22.64
N ALA A 114 -60.63 -13.18 21.47
CA ALA A 114 -61.66 -13.71 20.58
C ALA A 114 -61.64 -12.95 19.25
N GLY A 115 -60.94 -13.46 18.23
CA GLY A 115 -61.01 -12.84 16.91
C GLY A 115 -59.93 -13.20 15.90
N GLU A 116 -59.03 -14.14 16.18
CA GLU A 116 -58.24 -14.81 15.14
C GLU A 116 -59.18 -15.67 14.26
N ALA A 117 -59.96 -15.04 13.36
CA ALA A 117 -60.60 -15.68 12.19
C ALA A 117 -61.52 -14.74 11.36
N ALA A 118 -61.23 -13.44 11.27
CA ALA A 118 -61.89 -12.55 10.29
C ALA A 118 -60.95 -11.37 9.92
N GLY A 119 -59.73 -11.57 9.44
CA GLY A 119 -59.41 -12.42 8.28
C GLY A 119 -59.84 -11.73 6.99
N SER A 120 -59.07 -10.73 6.54
CA SER A 120 -58.99 -10.28 5.13
C SER A 120 -59.87 -9.11 4.60
N ALA A 121 -60.53 -8.27 5.42
CA ALA A 121 -61.32 -7.13 4.87
C ALA A 121 -61.31 -5.78 5.62
N THR A 122 -60.63 -5.60 6.76
CA THR A 122 -60.69 -4.34 7.55
C THR A 122 -59.37 -3.57 7.67
N THR A 123 -58.26 -4.09 7.14
CA THR A 123 -56.92 -3.51 7.34
C THR A 123 -56.71 -2.17 6.63
N ALA A 124 -57.43 -1.88 5.54
CA ALA A 124 -57.34 -0.59 4.86
C ALA A 124 -58.18 0.53 5.54
N GLY A 125 -59.25 0.17 6.25
CA GLY A 125 -60.11 1.14 6.93
C GLY A 125 -59.52 1.66 8.25
N ALA A 126 -58.84 0.79 9.00
CA ALA A 126 -58.25 1.14 10.30
C ALA A 126 -57.02 2.06 10.18
N ALA A 127 -56.19 1.88 9.14
CA ALA A 127 -55.02 2.74 8.90
C ALA A 127 -55.43 4.20 8.58
N LYS A 128 -56.55 4.39 7.85
CA LYS A 128 -57.07 5.73 7.52
C LYS A 128 -57.64 6.44 8.74
N VAL A 129 -58.40 5.74 9.59
CA VAL A 129 -58.96 6.32 10.82
C VAL A 129 -57.87 6.62 11.86
N GLN A 130 -56.82 5.79 11.96
CA GLN A 130 -55.66 6.08 12.83
C GLN A 130 -54.82 7.24 12.32
N ALA A 131 -54.64 7.40 11.00
CA ALA A 131 -53.97 8.56 10.42
C ALA A 131 -54.79 9.85 10.58
N GLU A 132 -56.12 9.79 10.43
CA GLU A 132 -57.01 10.94 10.65
C GLU A 132 -57.07 11.32 12.13
N THR A 133 -57.06 10.34 13.06
CA THR A 133 -57.03 10.60 14.51
C THR A 133 -55.67 11.15 14.96
N ALA A 134 -54.55 10.65 14.40
CA ALA A 134 -53.22 11.20 14.66
C ALA A 134 -53.06 12.62 14.09
N ARG A 135 -53.65 12.89 12.92
CA ARG A 135 -53.71 14.24 12.34
C ARG A 135 -54.54 15.18 13.20
N ASP A 136 -55.70 14.75 13.69
CA ASP A 136 -56.58 15.59 14.52
C ASP A 136 -55.98 15.82 15.92
N ALA A 137 -55.22 14.85 16.45
CA ALA A 137 -54.42 15.00 17.67
C ALA A 137 -53.23 15.96 17.47
N ALA A 138 -52.54 15.90 16.33
CA ALA A 138 -51.46 16.83 15.98
C ALA A 138 -51.99 18.26 15.74
N VAL A 139 -53.16 18.41 15.11
CA VAL A 139 -53.83 19.71 14.94
C VAL A 139 -54.28 20.28 16.29
N SER A 140 -54.77 19.44 17.20
CA SER A 140 -55.13 19.86 18.56
C SER A 140 -53.91 20.24 19.41
N ALA A 141 -52.80 19.50 19.27
CA ALA A 141 -51.53 19.84 19.92
C ALA A 141 -50.91 21.14 19.38
N LYS A 142 -51.02 21.38 18.06
CA LYS A 142 -50.59 22.65 17.44
C LYS A 142 -51.46 23.81 17.90
N ALA A 143 -52.78 23.64 17.99
CA ALA A 143 -53.69 24.66 18.52
C ALA A 143 -53.44 24.96 20.00
N ALA A 144 -53.11 23.94 20.82
CA ALA A 144 -52.72 24.12 22.21
C ALA A 144 -51.37 24.84 22.35
N ALA A 145 -50.39 24.53 21.50
CA ALA A 145 -49.10 25.21 21.47
C ALA A 145 -49.22 26.67 20.98
N GLU A 146 -50.07 26.94 19.99
CA GLU A 146 -50.37 28.30 19.53
C GLU A 146 -51.12 29.09 20.60
N THR A 147 -52.06 28.47 21.32
CA THR A 147 -52.73 29.09 22.48
C THR A 147 -51.77 29.35 23.65
N ALA A 148 -50.83 28.45 23.92
CA ALA A 148 -49.82 28.62 24.96
C ALA A 148 -48.80 29.71 24.60
N ARG A 149 -48.41 29.80 23.32
CA ARG A 149 -47.59 30.90 22.79
C ARG A 149 -48.31 32.23 22.91
N ASP A 150 -49.58 32.29 22.52
CA ASP A 150 -50.35 33.53 22.56
C ASP A 150 -50.70 33.93 24.01
N ALA A 151 -50.82 32.97 24.95
CA ALA A 151 -50.91 33.21 26.39
C ALA A 151 -49.59 33.70 27.01
N ALA A 152 -48.44 33.20 26.53
CA ALA A 152 -47.12 33.68 26.95
C ALA A 152 -46.82 35.09 26.42
N LEU A 153 -47.33 35.44 25.24
CA LEU A 153 -47.24 36.79 24.66
C LEU A 153 -48.25 37.78 25.27
N ALA A 154 -49.34 37.31 25.88
CA ALA A 154 -50.36 38.13 26.51
C ALA A 154 -50.23 38.27 28.05
N ALA A 155 -49.26 37.61 28.69
CA ALA A 155 -49.07 37.68 30.13
C ALA A 155 -48.26 38.93 30.58
N PRO A 156 -48.84 39.86 31.36
CA PRO A 156 -48.13 41.05 31.82
C PRO A 156 -47.10 40.68 32.91
N MET A 157 -45.86 41.18 32.77
CA MET A 157 -44.80 41.03 33.76
C MET A 157 -45.21 41.66 35.11
N VAL A 158 -45.52 40.82 36.11
CA VAL A 158 -45.74 41.26 37.49
C VAL A 158 -44.53 40.87 38.34
N TYR A 159 -43.85 41.89 38.85
CA TYR A 159 -42.73 41.82 39.79
C TYR A 159 -43.24 41.45 41.20
N PRO A 160 -42.80 40.37 41.84
CA PRO A 160 -43.07 40.13 43.25
C PRO A 160 -41.88 40.61 44.08
N GLY A 161 -41.99 41.83 44.60
CA GLY A 161 -41.15 42.28 45.71
C GLY A 161 -41.74 41.84 47.05
N ALA A 162 -40.91 41.34 47.96
CA ALA A 162 -40.95 41.61 49.40
C ALA A 162 -39.79 40.87 50.10
N GLY A 163 -38.79 41.60 50.63
CA GLY A 163 -37.89 41.01 51.62
C GLY A 163 -36.50 41.62 51.86
N ILE A 164 -35.96 42.50 51.01
CA ILE A 164 -34.69 43.19 51.35
C ILE A 164 -35.00 44.48 52.13
N PRO A 165 -34.37 44.72 53.29
CA PRO A 165 -34.67 45.84 54.18
C PRO A 165 -34.51 47.19 53.49
N VAL A 166 -35.54 48.01 53.60
CA VAL A 166 -35.48 49.44 53.30
C VAL A 166 -34.56 50.10 54.32
N SER A 167 -33.45 50.70 53.89
CA SER A 167 -32.81 51.74 54.70
C SER A 167 -33.74 52.95 54.72
N THR A 168 -34.50 53.09 55.80
CA THR A 168 -35.11 54.36 56.17
C THR A 168 -34.02 55.22 56.81
N GLY A 169 -33.54 56.22 56.08
CA GLY A 169 -32.53 57.14 56.59
C GLY A 169 -32.08 58.16 55.55
N SER A 170 -32.56 59.39 55.70
CA SER A 170 -32.15 60.60 55.00
C SER A 170 -30.63 60.74 54.85
N ALA A 171 -30.15 60.93 53.61
CA ALA A 171 -29.13 61.92 53.24
C ALA A 171 -28.69 61.72 51.78
N TRP A 172 -28.95 62.74 50.95
CA TRP A 172 -28.14 62.99 49.77
C TRP A 172 -26.70 63.26 50.22
N GLY A 173 -25.72 62.51 49.70
CA GLY A 173 -24.30 62.77 49.99
C GLY A 173 -23.32 61.83 49.28
N THR A 174 -22.84 62.26 48.11
CA THR A 174 -21.60 61.86 47.38
C THR A 174 -21.38 60.37 46.97
N PRO A 175 -20.86 60.11 45.74
CA PRO A 175 -20.70 58.75 45.24
C PRO A 175 -19.51 58.04 45.92
N LYS A 176 -19.76 56.83 46.44
CA LYS A 176 -18.70 55.92 46.90
C LYS A 176 -18.05 55.27 45.67
N ALA A 177 -16.74 55.39 45.57
CA ALA A 177 -15.92 54.97 44.43
C ALA A 177 -16.26 53.56 43.91
N ALA A 178 -16.26 53.41 42.58
CA ALA A 178 -16.51 52.16 41.89
C ALA A 178 -15.47 51.08 42.30
N PRO A 179 -15.87 49.83 42.56
CA PRO A 179 -14.92 48.77 42.84
C PRO A 179 -14.20 48.37 41.54
N THR A 180 -12.88 48.57 41.51
CA THR A 180 -11.97 47.99 40.52
C THR A 180 -11.63 46.56 40.94
N GLY A 181 -12.26 45.57 40.30
CA GLY A 181 -11.97 44.16 40.50
C GLY A 181 -12.38 43.34 39.27
N ALA A 182 -11.56 42.35 38.90
CA ALA A 182 -11.72 41.50 37.72
C ALA A 182 -13.01 40.67 37.77
N ILE A 183 -13.57 40.36 36.59
CA ILE A 183 -14.74 39.49 36.43
C ILE A 183 -14.31 38.07 36.83
N VAL A 184 -14.73 37.62 38.01
CA VAL A 184 -14.59 36.22 38.43
C VAL A 184 -15.82 35.47 37.95
N GLY A 185 -15.61 34.39 37.20
CA GLY A 185 -16.68 33.51 36.74
C GLY A 185 -17.36 32.84 37.93
N THR A 186 -18.65 33.10 38.11
CA THR A 186 -19.56 32.22 38.84
C THR A 186 -20.76 31.96 37.94
N SER A 187 -21.34 30.76 38.05
CA SER A 187 -22.34 30.14 37.18
C SER A 187 -23.73 30.81 37.16
N ASP A 188 -23.79 32.11 37.42
CA ASP A 188 -25.02 32.89 37.31
C ASP A 188 -25.05 33.60 35.95
N ALA A 189 -26.19 33.54 35.28
CA ALA A 189 -26.45 34.31 34.07
C ALA A 189 -26.29 35.81 34.37
N GLN A 190 -25.11 36.37 34.06
CA GLN A 190 -24.88 37.81 34.18
C GLN A 190 -25.47 38.52 32.97
N THR A 191 -26.54 39.30 33.18
CA THR A 191 -26.95 40.30 32.20
C THR A 191 -25.88 41.40 32.18
N LEU A 192 -25.08 41.45 31.11
CA LEU A 192 -24.02 42.44 30.87
C LEU A 192 -24.60 43.84 30.63
N THR A 193 -25.21 44.43 31.66
CA THR A 193 -25.72 45.80 31.57
C THR A 193 -24.55 46.75 31.90
N ASN A 194 -24.21 47.64 30.97
CA ASN A 194 -23.09 48.59 31.07
C ASN A 194 -21.67 47.98 31.11
N LYS A 195 -21.47 46.79 30.52
CA LYS A 195 -20.13 46.22 30.28
C LYS A 195 -19.77 46.35 28.81
N ARG A 196 -18.62 46.96 28.50
CA ARG A 196 -18.05 47.02 27.14
C ARG A 196 -17.09 45.85 26.97
N ILE A 197 -17.45 44.86 26.15
CA ILE A 197 -16.48 43.86 25.67
C ILE A 197 -15.60 44.59 24.65
N THR A 198 -14.36 44.87 25.03
CA THR A 198 -13.39 45.49 24.12
C THR A 198 -12.45 44.39 23.65
N GLN A 199 -12.43 44.15 22.35
CA GLN A 199 -11.48 43.24 21.75
C GLN A 199 -10.16 43.98 21.53
N GLY A 200 -9.06 43.46 22.06
CA GLY A 200 -7.76 44.12 21.94
C GLY A 200 -7.19 43.98 20.53
N ILE A 201 -6.67 45.07 19.98
CA ILE A 201 -6.01 45.13 18.66
C ILE A 201 -4.55 45.50 18.89
N LYS A 202 -3.62 44.78 18.26
CA LYS A 202 -2.18 45.01 18.35
C LYS A 202 -1.56 45.09 16.95
N PRO A 203 -1.01 46.24 16.54
CA PRO A 203 -0.19 46.33 15.33
C PRO A 203 1.08 45.49 15.46
N ILE A 204 1.44 44.76 14.41
CA ILE A 204 2.67 43.97 14.32
C ILE A 204 3.41 44.29 13.01
N SER A 205 4.74 44.23 13.04
CA SER A 205 5.59 44.58 11.89
C SER A 205 6.93 43.84 11.94
N GLY A 206 7.67 43.85 10.83
CA GLY A 206 8.97 43.18 10.67
C GLY A 206 8.90 42.01 9.69
N THR A 207 10.01 41.29 9.51
CA THR A 207 10.08 40.10 8.65
C THR A 207 9.72 38.82 9.40
N LEU A 208 9.90 38.81 10.73
CA LEU A 208 9.54 37.74 11.64
C LEU A 208 8.87 38.33 12.88
N TYR A 209 7.74 37.78 13.28
CA TYR A 209 7.06 38.11 14.52
C TYR A 209 6.83 36.83 15.32
N SER A 210 7.49 36.70 16.47
CA SER A 210 7.28 35.58 17.38
C SER A 210 6.10 35.85 18.30
N LEU A 211 5.16 34.91 18.36
CA LEU A 211 3.97 35.00 19.19
C LEU A 211 4.36 35.01 20.68
N ALA A 212 3.79 35.96 21.43
CA ALA A 212 4.05 36.12 22.86
C ALA A 212 2.81 35.80 23.71
N GLU A 213 3.01 35.53 25.01
CA GLU A 213 1.92 35.29 25.98
C GLU A 213 0.81 36.34 25.92
N ALA A 214 1.21 37.61 25.80
CA ALA A 214 0.29 38.75 25.77
C ALA A 214 -0.57 38.85 24.50
N ASP A 215 -0.30 38.04 23.46
CA ASP A 215 -1.03 38.08 22.19
C ASP A 215 -2.31 37.24 22.21
N GLN A 216 -2.55 36.49 23.30
CA GLN A 216 -3.73 35.66 23.46
C GLN A 216 -5.01 36.52 23.45
N SER A 217 -6.01 36.08 22.68
CA SER A 217 -7.30 36.74 22.49
C SER A 217 -7.22 38.14 21.83
N LEU A 218 -6.10 38.45 21.17
CA LEU A 218 -5.93 39.70 20.42
C LEU A 218 -6.16 39.53 18.92
N TRP A 219 -6.42 40.66 18.28
CA TRP A 219 -6.28 40.82 16.83
C TRP A 219 -4.93 41.44 16.51
N LEU A 220 -4.09 40.68 15.82
CA LEU A 220 -2.80 41.11 15.34
C LEU A 220 -2.93 41.70 13.93
N MET A 221 -2.45 42.92 13.74
CA MET A 221 -2.62 43.69 12.50
C MET A 221 -1.27 43.84 11.80
N ALA A 222 -1.09 43.14 10.67
CA ALA A 222 0.09 43.25 9.82
C ALA A 222 -0.17 44.22 8.67
N ASP A 223 0.30 45.46 8.79
CA ASP A 223 0.08 46.54 7.81
C ASP A 223 1.41 47.04 7.21
N GLN A 224 2.06 46.17 6.45
CA GLN A 224 3.36 46.44 5.86
C GLN A 224 3.46 45.90 4.44
N ALA A 225 4.34 46.51 3.63
CA ALA A 225 4.56 46.12 2.24
C ALA A 225 5.48 44.88 2.09
N GLY A 226 6.31 44.59 3.09
CA GLY A 226 7.21 43.44 3.11
C GLY A 226 6.57 42.19 3.71
N ALA A 227 7.03 41.00 3.32
CA ALA A 227 6.53 39.74 3.86
C ALA A 227 6.80 39.58 5.37
N LEU A 228 5.86 38.95 6.06
CA LEU A 228 5.87 38.64 7.49
C LEU A 228 5.73 37.13 7.72
N SER A 229 6.68 36.54 8.41
CA SER A 229 6.51 35.22 9.03
C SER A 229 6.07 35.38 10.47
N MET A 230 4.89 34.87 10.81
CA MET A 230 4.42 34.79 12.19
C MET A 230 4.78 33.43 12.76
N LEU A 231 5.72 33.43 13.72
CA LEU A 231 6.25 32.25 14.36
C LEU A 231 5.43 31.89 15.61
N ILE A 232 4.87 30.69 15.63
CA ILE A 232 4.25 30.07 16.80
C ILE A 232 5.33 29.26 17.50
N SER A 233 5.77 29.75 18.66
CA SER A 233 6.78 29.09 19.50
C SER A 233 6.25 27.78 20.09
N ALA A 234 7.17 26.90 20.51
CA ALA A 234 6.83 25.64 21.18
C ALA A 234 6.27 25.90 22.59
N ASP A 235 5.51 24.94 23.12
CA ASP A 235 4.77 25.05 24.38
C ASP A 235 5.65 25.35 25.61
N ASN A 236 6.94 24.99 25.56
CA ASN A 236 7.92 25.33 26.60
C ASN A 236 8.27 26.83 26.64
N ASP A 237 8.03 27.54 25.54
CA ASP A 237 8.30 28.96 25.36
C ASP A 237 7.01 29.80 25.22
N LEU A 238 5.87 29.15 24.93
CA LEU A 238 4.53 29.76 24.80
C LEU A 238 3.46 28.88 25.50
N ILE A 239 3.22 29.18 26.77
CA ILE A 239 2.32 28.52 27.72
C ILE A 239 0.88 29.05 27.56
N TRP A 240 0.28 28.82 26.38
CA TRP A 240 -1.16 29.03 26.19
C TRP A 240 -1.97 27.79 26.59
N PRO A 241 -3.16 27.94 27.19
CA PRO A 241 -4.08 26.81 27.40
C PRO A 241 -4.62 26.29 26.05
N VAL A 242 -5.01 25.02 26.00
CA VAL A 242 -5.81 24.49 24.89
C VAL A 242 -7.11 25.32 24.80
N GLY A 243 -7.44 25.78 23.60
CA GLY A 243 -8.51 26.74 23.35
C GLY A 243 -8.06 28.20 23.29
N GLY A 244 -6.81 28.50 23.66
CA GLY A 244 -6.22 29.82 23.42
C GLY A 244 -6.16 30.14 21.92
N TRP A 245 -6.53 31.36 21.55
CA TRP A 245 -6.64 31.77 20.15
C TRP A 245 -6.13 33.20 19.95
N PHE A 246 -5.79 33.54 18.71
CA PHE A 246 -5.62 34.91 18.25
C PHE A 246 -6.13 35.02 16.81
N ARG A 247 -6.32 36.26 16.33
CA ARG A 247 -6.63 36.54 14.93
C ARG A 247 -5.51 37.33 14.30
N ILE A 248 -5.19 37.05 13.03
CA ILE A 248 -4.25 37.86 12.26
C ILE A 248 -4.92 38.41 11.01
N ALA A 249 -4.73 39.70 10.77
CA ALA A 249 -5.20 40.41 9.58
C ALA A 249 -4.01 40.93 8.77
N GLY A 250 -3.96 40.61 7.47
CA GLY A 250 -2.96 41.13 6.54
C GLY A 250 -3.49 42.36 5.82
N LEU A 251 -3.32 43.54 6.42
CA LEU A 251 -3.84 44.80 5.86
C LEU A 251 -2.90 45.42 4.81
N GLY A 252 -1.60 45.14 4.91
CA GLY A 252 -0.58 45.62 3.97
C GLY A 252 -0.40 44.70 2.76
N ALA A 253 0.35 45.17 1.75
CA ALA A 253 0.62 44.41 0.53
C ALA A 253 1.58 43.22 0.72
N GLY A 254 2.25 43.12 1.87
CA GLY A 254 3.18 42.06 2.20
C GLY A 254 2.48 40.75 2.57
N GLU A 255 3.05 39.62 2.13
CA GLU A 255 2.51 38.29 2.43
C GLU A 255 2.64 37.96 3.92
N VAL A 256 1.59 37.39 4.53
CA VAL A 256 1.61 36.93 5.93
C VAL A 256 1.55 35.40 5.96
N ARG A 257 2.61 34.76 6.44
CA ARG A 257 2.73 33.30 6.61
C ARG A 257 2.70 32.90 8.08
N LEU A 258 2.03 31.80 8.39
CA LEU A 258 2.09 31.10 9.67
C LEU A 258 3.28 30.14 9.65
N THR A 259 4.07 30.08 10.72
CA THR A 259 5.21 29.17 10.84
C THR A 259 5.24 28.59 12.24
N GLY A 260 5.33 27.26 12.38
CA GLY A 260 5.59 26.63 13.67
C GLY A 260 7.09 26.58 13.96
N ALA A 261 7.48 26.77 15.22
CA ALA A 261 8.83 26.40 15.67
C ALA A 261 9.05 24.88 15.54
N VAL A 262 10.29 24.44 15.71
CA VAL A 262 10.63 23.00 15.67
C VAL A 262 9.75 22.23 16.67
N GLY A 263 9.05 21.20 16.18
CA GLY A 263 8.13 20.38 16.99
C GLY A 263 6.69 20.92 17.09
N VAL A 264 6.39 22.11 16.55
CA VAL A 264 5.03 22.68 16.50
C VAL A 264 4.34 22.29 15.20
N THR A 265 3.14 21.72 15.32
CA THR A 265 2.28 21.36 14.18
C THR A 265 1.16 22.37 14.04
N ILE A 266 1.02 22.97 12.85
CA ILE A 266 -0.14 23.78 12.47
C ILE A 266 -0.96 22.96 11.46
N VAL A 267 -2.24 22.79 11.71
CA VAL A 267 -3.20 22.18 10.79
C VAL A 267 -3.95 23.30 10.09
N ALA A 268 -3.88 23.37 8.77
CA ALA A 268 -4.51 24.43 7.97
C ALA A 268 -4.90 23.92 6.58
N THR A 269 -6.03 24.39 6.05
CA THR A 269 -6.48 24.10 4.67
C THR A 269 -7.06 25.39 4.07
N PRO A 270 -6.66 25.83 2.86
CA PRO A 270 -5.78 25.16 1.89
C PRO A 270 -4.26 25.33 2.12
N GLY A 271 -3.81 26.08 3.12
CA GLY A 271 -2.38 26.24 3.42
C GLY A 271 -2.09 27.22 4.55
N TYR A 272 -0.82 27.55 4.75
CA TYR A 272 -0.33 28.29 5.93
C TYR A 272 -0.19 29.80 5.75
N LYS A 273 -0.82 30.40 4.72
CA LYS A 273 -0.74 31.84 4.47
C LYS A 273 -2.11 32.48 4.39
N LEU A 274 -2.20 33.77 4.69
CA LEU A 274 -3.39 34.55 4.35
C LEU A 274 -3.57 34.60 2.83
N ARG A 275 -4.81 34.54 2.34
CA ARG A 275 -5.09 34.41 0.90
C ARG A 275 -4.63 35.61 0.08
N ALA A 276 -4.90 36.82 0.55
CA ALA A 276 -4.57 38.07 -0.12
C ALA A 276 -4.47 39.23 0.89
N GLN A 277 -4.11 40.42 0.41
CA GLN A 277 -4.29 41.65 1.19
C GLN A 277 -5.78 41.81 1.56
N GLY A 278 -6.04 42.13 2.82
CA GLY A 278 -7.37 42.21 3.42
C GLY A 278 -7.89 40.91 4.04
N SER A 279 -7.19 39.78 3.84
CA SER A 279 -7.57 38.49 4.44
C SER A 279 -7.33 38.48 5.95
N VAL A 280 -8.16 37.69 6.65
CA VAL A 280 -8.07 37.47 8.10
C VAL A 280 -8.18 35.98 8.39
N ALA A 281 -7.33 35.46 9.28
CA ALA A 281 -7.40 34.08 9.75
C ALA A 281 -7.42 34.00 11.29
N THR A 282 -8.16 33.02 11.80
CA THR A 282 -8.15 32.65 13.21
C THR A 282 -7.20 31.47 13.42
N VAL A 283 -6.39 31.53 14.47
CA VAL A 283 -5.46 30.46 14.86
C VAL A 283 -5.72 30.08 16.31
N MET A 284 -5.95 28.79 16.57
CA MET A 284 -6.38 28.27 17.87
C MET A 284 -5.52 27.07 18.28
N LYS A 285 -5.10 27.04 19.55
CA LYS A 285 -4.37 25.91 20.13
C LYS A 285 -5.35 24.77 20.41
N VAL A 286 -5.07 23.59 19.88
CA VAL A 286 -5.94 22.40 19.99
C VAL A 286 -5.34 21.27 20.81
N ALA A 287 -4.01 21.22 20.95
CA ALA A 287 -3.29 20.37 21.91
C ALA A 287 -1.90 20.95 22.17
N ALA A 288 -1.09 20.28 23.00
CA ALA A 288 0.30 20.68 23.20
C ALA A 288 1.06 20.68 21.86
N ASN A 289 1.74 21.78 21.54
CA ASN A 289 2.43 21.99 20.25
C ASN A 289 1.55 21.78 19.00
N LYS A 290 0.21 21.82 19.12
CA LYS A 290 -0.72 21.57 17.99
C LYS A 290 -1.74 22.69 17.88
N TRP A 291 -1.83 23.25 16.68
CA TRP A 291 -2.66 24.42 16.37
C TRP A 291 -3.53 24.15 15.15
N LEU A 292 -4.70 24.79 15.11
CA LEU A 292 -5.61 24.79 13.97
C LEU A 292 -5.74 26.22 13.46
N ALA A 293 -5.54 26.42 12.16
CA ALA A 293 -5.77 27.69 11.48
C ALA A 293 -6.90 27.54 10.45
N PHE A 294 -7.81 28.52 10.42
CA PHE A 294 -9.01 28.51 9.60
C PHE A 294 -9.43 29.95 9.24
N ASP A 295 -10.53 30.10 8.49
CA ASP A 295 -11.00 31.30 7.78
C ASP A 295 -10.28 31.55 6.44
N ASP A 296 -9.90 32.79 6.10
CA ASP A 296 -9.47 33.16 4.75
C ASP A 296 -7.99 32.88 4.47
N LEU A 297 -7.67 31.58 4.44
CA LEU A 297 -6.35 31.07 4.13
C LEU A 297 -6.19 30.79 2.62
N GLY A 298 -4.98 31.08 2.11
CA GLY A 298 -4.53 30.72 0.78
C GLY A 298 -3.71 29.44 0.79
N ALA A 299 -3.70 28.72 -0.33
CA ALA A 299 -2.79 27.59 -0.50
C ALA A 299 -1.35 28.10 -0.42
N GLY A 300 -0.56 27.56 0.50
CA GLY A 300 0.89 27.78 0.49
C GLY A 300 1.47 27.04 -0.70
N GLU A 301 1.96 27.76 -1.71
CA GLU A 301 2.84 27.36 -2.83
C GLU A 301 2.72 25.97 -3.51
N MET A 302 1.65 25.21 -3.28
CA MET A 302 1.25 24.02 -4.03
C MET A 302 0.53 24.37 -5.36
N SER A 303 0.37 25.66 -5.66
CA SER A 303 -0.06 26.10 -7.00
C SER A 303 0.97 25.63 -8.03
N GLY A 304 0.53 24.85 -9.01
CA GLY A 304 1.37 24.36 -10.12
C GLY A 304 1.95 22.96 -9.96
N LEU A 305 1.68 22.21 -8.87
CA LEU A 305 1.95 20.78 -8.83
C LEU A 305 1.00 20.07 -9.81
N VAL A 306 1.54 19.37 -10.81
CA VAL A 306 0.73 18.71 -11.86
C VAL A 306 0.91 17.20 -11.86
N LEU A 307 2.04 16.71 -11.34
CA LEU A 307 2.27 15.28 -11.12
C LEU A 307 2.79 15.02 -9.71
N ASP A 308 2.29 13.94 -9.10
CA ASP A 308 2.78 13.40 -7.85
C ASP A 308 2.65 11.87 -7.86
N PHE A 309 3.71 11.19 -8.26
CA PHE A 309 3.78 9.74 -8.23
C PHE A 309 4.44 9.32 -6.92
N ASP A 310 3.63 8.82 -5.97
CA ASP A 310 4.12 8.25 -4.72
C ASP A 310 4.13 6.72 -4.81
N PHE A 311 5.31 6.16 -5.11
CA PHE A 311 5.52 4.72 -5.23
C PHE A 311 5.72 4.03 -3.86
N LEU A 312 5.70 4.78 -2.75
CA LEU A 312 5.67 4.22 -1.41
C LEU A 312 4.24 3.96 -0.93
N ALA A 313 3.31 4.82 -1.34
CA ALA A 313 1.89 4.72 -0.99
C ALA A 313 1.11 3.71 -1.86
N SER A 314 1.61 3.40 -3.06
CA SER A 314 0.93 2.53 -4.04
C SER A 314 1.86 1.46 -4.61
N ALA A 315 1.39 0.21 -4.62
CA ALA A 315 2.02 -0.90 -5.35
C ALA A 315 1.53 -1.01 -6.81
N ALA A 316 0.99 0.08 -7.38
CA ALA A 316 0.53 0.17 -8.75
C ALA A 316 1.18 1.37 -9.46
N LEU A 317 1.50 1.20 -10.74
CA LEU A 317 1.95 2.29 -11.60
C LEU A 317 0.77 3.19 -11.98
N ASP A 318 1.05 4.48 -12.11
CA ASP A 318 0.11 5.41 -12.73
C ASP A 318 -0.17 4.97 -14.19
N PRO A 319 -1.44 4.96 -14.65
CA PRO A 319 -1.80 4.51 -15.99
C PRO A 319 -1.10 5.25 -17.14
N ARG A 320 -0.56 6.45 -16.90
CA ARG A 320 0.22 7.20 -17.90
C ARG A 320 1.61 6.60 -18.12
N ILE A 321 2.11 5.78 -17.19
CA ILE A 321 3.42 5.13 -17.27
C ILE A 321 3.25 3.81 -18.01
N SER A 322 3.74 3.77 -19.25
CA SER A 322 3.93 2.52 -19.97
C SER A 322 5.16 1.80 -19.42
N PHE A 323 5.01 0.54 -19.05
CA PHE A 323 6.10 -0.28 -18.51
C PHE A 323 6.44 -1.42 -19.48
N THR A 324 7.72 -1.62 -19.73
CA THR A 324 8.19 -2.75 -20.54
C THR A 324 9.34 -3.48 -19.87
N ARG A 325 9.28 -4.82 -19.89
CA ARG A 325 10.36 -5.77 -19.57
C ARG A 325 10.07 -7.07 -20.30
N ALA A 326 11.03 -7.62 -21.03
CA ALA A 326 10.82 -8.81 -21.87
C ALA A 326 10.90 -10.16 -21.12
N SER A 327 11.17 -10.14 -19.81
CA SER A 327 11.36 -11.34 -19.01
C SER A 327 10.62 -11.26 -17.68
N ALA A 328 10.37 -12.42 -17.06
CA ALA A 328 10.02 -12.48 -15.65
C ALA A 328 11.19 -11.97 -14.79
N ALA A 329 10.89 -11.43 -13.61
CA ALA A 329 11.87 -10.90 -12.67
C ALA A 329 11.40 -11.07 -11.24
N THR A 330 12.32 -11.35 -10.33
CA THR A 330 12.00 -11.45 -8.90
C THR A 330 12.01 -10.08 -8.21
N LEU A 331 11.32 -10.02 -7.07
CA LEU A 331 11.26 -8.91 -6.12
C LEU A 331 11.03 -9.49 -4.71
N VAL A 332 11.26 -8.67 -3.68
CA VAL A 332 10.78 -8.89 -2.31
C VAL A 332 9.44 -8.18 -2.18
N ASP A 333 8.38 -8.94 -1.91
CA ASP A 333 7.03 -8.38 -1.81
C ASP A 333 6.70 -7.88 -0.40
N GLN A 334 5.50 -7.34 -0.21
CA GLN A 334 5.01 -6.80 1.06
C GLN A 334 5.03 -7.80 2.24
N THR A 335 5.20 -9.10 1.97
CA THR A 335 5.33 -10.14 3.00
C THR A 335 6.78 -10.43 3.37
N GLY A 336 7.74 -9.71 2.78
CA GLY A 336 9.18 -9.91 2.97
C GLY A 336 9.73 -11.11 2.21
N LYS A 337 8.93 -11.76 1.36
CA LYS A 337 9.32 -12.99 0.65
C LYS A 337 9.77 -12.69 -0.78
N ILE A 338 10.72 -13.47 -1.25
CA ILE A 338 11.18 -13.43 -2.64
C ILE A 338 10.12 -14.09 -3.53
N THR A 339 9.68 -13.38 -4.55
CA THR A 339 8.74 -13.88 -5.55
C THR A 339 8.93 -13.22 -6.91
N PHE A 340 8.27 -13.74 -7.94
CA PHE A 340 8.20 -13.08 -9.24
C PHE A 340 7.20 -11.93 -9.21
N ALA A 341 7.53 -10.84 -9.91
CA ALA A 341 6.55 -9.82 -10.27
C ALA A 341 5.35 -10.48 -10.98
N ALA A 342 4.15 -9.96 -10.75
CA ALA A 342 2.96 -10.46 -11.43
C ALA A 342 3.17 -10.46 -12.95
N CYS A 343 2.74 -11.53 -13.62
CA CYS A 343 2.92 -11.67 -15.05
C CYS A 343 1.85 -12.58 -15.62
N ASN A 344 1.71 -12.53 -16.94
CA ASN A 344 0.92 -13.50 -17.68
C ASN A 344 1.72 -13.90 -18.92
N LEU A 345 2.13 -15.16 -18.97
CA LEU A 345 2.96 -15.69 -20.04
C LEU A 345 2.19 -16.01 -21.32
N PHE A 346 0.86 -16.08 -21.28
CA PHE A 346 0.05 -16.26 -22.49
C PHE A 346 -0.01 -14.98 -23.31
N ALA A 347 0.06 -15.10 -24.63
CA ALA A 347 -0.40 -14.05 -25.53
C ALA A 347 -1.92 -14.17 -25.72
N ARG A 348 -2.61 -13.07 -26.06
CA ARG A 348 -4.05 -13.08 -26.38
C ARG A 348 -4.89 -13.83 -25.35
N SER A 349 -4.68 -13.54 -24.07
CA SER A 349 -5.18 -14.39 -22.97
C SER A 349 -6.71 -14.44 -22.79
N GLN A 350 -7.46 -13.61 -23.52
CA GLN A 350 -8.93 -13.64 -23.55
C GLN A 350 -9.50 -14.11 -24.90
N GLU A 351 -8.69 -14.16 -25.95
CA GLU A 351 -9.12 -14.42 -27.33
C GLU A 351 -8.74 -15.85 -27.73
N PHE A 352 -9.48 -16.84 -27.25
CA PHE A 352 -9.20 -18.27 -27.50
C PHE A 352 -9.46 -18.66 -28.95
N ASP A 353 -10.22 -17.86 -29.69
CA ASP A 353 -10.43 -17.97 -31.14
C ASP A 353 -9.19 -17.61 -31.96
N ASN A 354 -8.33 -16.73 -31.43
CA ASN A 354 -7.10 -16.26 -32.08
C ASN A 354 -6.12 -17.42 -32.42
N ALA A 355 -5.32 -17.22 -33.47
CA ALA A 355 -4.31 -18.18 -33.92
C ALA A 355 -3.18 -18.43 -32.89
N ALA A 356 -3.01 -17.54 -31.90
CA ALA A 356 -2.12 -17.79 -30.76
C ALA A 356 -2.49 -19.07 -29.99
N TRP A 357 -3.78 -19.44 -29.98
CA TRP A 357 -4.29 -20.65 -29.33
C TRP A 357 -4.50 -21.78 -30.35
N THR A 358 -3.72 -22.85 -30.21
CA THR A 358 -3.91 -24.08 -30.99
C THR A 358 -5.16 -24.79 -30.48
N LYS A 359 -6.05 -25.18 -31.41
CA LYS A 359 -7.32 -25.86 -31.12
C LYS A 359 -7.21 -27.33 -31.52
N GLY A 360 -7.63 -28.25 -30.66
CA GLY A 360 -7.65 -29.68 -30.93
C GLY A 360 -9.08 -30.24 -30.85
N ASN A 361 -9.58 -30.80 -31.95
CA ASN A 361 -10.94 -31.33 -32.09
C ASN A 361 -12.02 -30.40 -31.52
N ALA A 362 -11.86 -29.10 -31.69
CA ALA A 362 -12.77 -28.10 -31.13
C ALA A 362 -12.79 -26.86 -32.01
N THR A 363 -13.87 -26.09 -31.91
CA THR A 363 -13.99 -24.75 -32.49
C THR A 363 -14.21 -23.74 -31.37
N VAL A 364 -13.98 -22.46 -31.64
CA VAL A 364 -14.20 -21.39 -30.66
C VAL A 364 -15.14 -20.35 -31.26
N VAL A 365 -16.18 -19.98 -30.52
CA VAL A 365 -17.07 -18.87 -30.83
C VAL A 365 -16.66 -17.68 -29.98
N ALA A 366 -16.16 -16.63 -30.62
CA ALA A 366 -15.66 -15.45 -29.93
C ALA A 366 -16.79 -14.66 -29.24
N ASN A 367 -16.49 -14.01 -28.11
CA ASN A 367 -17.37 -13.03 -27.44
C ASN A 367 -18.81 -13.56 -27.18
N ALA A 368 -18.92 -14.83 -26.83
CA ALA A 368 -20.18 -15.56 -26.73
C ALA A 368 -20.91 -15.37 -25.38
N ALA A 369 -20.25 -14.81 -24.36
CA ALA A 369 -20.87 -14.51 -23.07
C ALA A 369 -20.23 -13.29 -22.37
N ILE A 370 -20.93 -12.76 -21.37
CA ILE A 370 -20.41 -11.73 -20.46
C ILE A 370 -19.39 -12.39 -19.51
N ALA A 371 -18.14 -11.96 -19.59
CA ALA A 371 -17.01 -12.39 -18.76
C ALA A 371 -17.11 -11.85 -17.31
N PRO A 372 -16.29 -12.33 -16.37
CA PRO A 372 -16.32 -11.87 -14.97
C PRO A 372 -16.07 -10.37 -14.77
N ASP A 373 -15.40 -9.71 -15.71
CA ASP A 373 -15.15 -8.27 -15.69
C ASP A 373 -16.34 -7.42 -16.20
N GLY A 374 -17.45 -8.06 -16.56
CA GLY A 374 -18.66 -7.42 -17.07
C GLY A 374 -18.66 -7.14 -18.57
N THR A 375 -17.58 -7.46 -19.28
CA THR A 375 -17.48 -7.25 -20.74
C THR A 375 -17.96 -8.47 -21.52
N ALA A 376 -18.50 -8.29 -22.72
CA ALA A 376 -18.91 -9.39 -23.60
C ALA A 376 -17.71 -9.99 -24.35
N THR A 377 -16.75 -10.55 -23.60
CA THR A 377 -15.44 -11.01 -24.11
C THR A 377 -15.16 -12.50 -23.84
N ALA A 378 -16.05 -13.22 -23.16
CA ALA A 378 -15.83 -14.64 -22.90
C ALA A 378 -16.14 -15.47 -24.15
N ASP A 379 -15.23 -16.34 -24.53
CA ASP A 379 -15.35 -17.21 -25.69
C ASP A 379 -16.03 -18.54 -25.33
N LYS A 380 -16.73 -19.16 -26.28
CA LYS A 380 -17.23 -20.53 -26.12
C LYS A 380 -16.32 -21.51 -26.84
N LEU A 381 -15.67 -22.39 -26.08
CA LEU A 381 -15.03 -23.59 -26.65
C LEU A 381 -16.12 -24.62 -26.94
N VAL A 382 -16.23 -25.06 -28.20
CA VAL A 382 -17.22 -26.04 -28.66
C VAL A 382 -16.50 -27.32 -29.08
N GLU A 383 -16.85 -28.44 -28.46
CA GLU A 383 -16.29 -29.75 -28.81
C GLU A 383 -16.70 -30.18 -30.23
N ALA A 384 -15.85 -30.94 -30.93
CA ALA A 384 -16.22 -31.57 -32.20
C ALA A 384 -17.00 -32.86 -31.98
N ALA A 385 -17.79 -33.27 -32.99
CA ALA A 385 -18.52 -34.54 -32.99
C ALA A 385 -17.61 -35.76 -33.25
N THR A 386 -16.53 -35.90 -32.49
CA THR A 386 -15.52 -36.97 -32.61
C THR A 386 -15.16 -37.54 -31.24
N SER A 387 -14.78 -38.82 -31.19
CA SER A 387 -14.27 -39.47 -29.97
C SER A 387 -12.81 -39.09 -29.74
N SER A 388 -12.58 -37.96 -29.08
CA SER A 388 -11.22 -37.46 -28.84
C SER A 388 -11.15 -36.53 -27.64
N THR A 389 -10.00 -35.89 -27.45
CA THR A 389 -9.84 -34.77 -26.51
C THR A 389 -10.18 -33.46 -27.20
N HIS A 390 -10.79 -32.52 -26.47
CA HIS A 390 -11.28 -31.25 -27.00
C HIS A 390 -10.67 -30.08 -26.21
N TYR A 391 -9.83 -29.27 -26.84
CA TYR A 391 -9.02 -28.28 -26.10
C TYR A 391 -8.59 -27.05 -26.90
N VAL A 392 -8.14 -26.05 -26.14
CA VAL A 392 -7.29 -24.94 -26.58
C VAL A 392 -5.97 -24.96 -25.81
N GLN A 393 -4.87 -24.60 -26.46
CA GLN A 393 -3.55 -24.64 -25.83
C GLN A 393 -2.57 -23.58 -26.33
N GLN A 394 -1.60 -23.26 -25.48
CA GLN A 394 -0.41 -22.47 -25.80
C GLN A 394 0.84 -23.11 -25.17
N ASN A 395 1.97 -23.07 -25.88
CA ASN A 395 3.24 -23.62 -25.43
C ASN A 395 4.15 -22.52 -24.88
N VAL A 396 3.92 -22.15 -23.63
CA VAL A 396 4.67 -21.12 -22.89
C VAL A 396 5.06 -21.64 -21.50
N GLY A 397 6.04 -21.00 -20.86
CA GLY A 397 6.54 -21.39 -19.53
C GLY A 397 8.00 -21.87 -19.55
N THR A 398 8.59 -22.03 -18.37
CA THR A 398 10.03 -22.31 -18.20
C THR A 398 10.26 -23.54 -17.32
N VAL A 399 11.02 -24.50 -17.85
CA VAL A 399 11.34 -25.75 -17.13
C VAL A 399 12.12 -25.47 -15.85
N GLY A 400 11.72 -26.15 -14.78
CA GLY A 400 12.31 -26.01 -13.44
C GLY A 400 11.62 -25.00 -12.55
N LEU A 401 10.57 -24.33 -13.02
CA LEU A 401 9.79 -23.38 -12.21
C LEU A 401 8.48 -23.99 -11.74
N TYR A 402 8.08 -23.64 -10.51
CA TYR A 402 6.68 -23.74 -10.13
C TYR A 402 5.90 -22.64 -10.82
N GLU A 403 4.83 -23.02 -11.49
CA GLU A 403 3.93 -22.12 -12.21
C GLU A 403 2.50 -22.36 -11.75
N VAL A 404 1.65 -21.34 -11.88
CA VAL A 404 0.20 -21.45 -11.69
C VAL A 404 -0.48 -21.18 -13.03
N LEU A 405 -1.19 -22.17 -13.54
CA LEU A 405 -2.11 -22.06 -14.67
C LEU A 405 -3.51 -21.78 -14.15
N SER A 406 -4.19 -20.76 -14.67
CA SER A 406 -5.59 -20.46 -14.33
C SER A 406 -6.41 -20.02 -15.53
N VAL A 407 -7.72 -20.21 -15.44
CA VAL A 407 -8.71 -19.69 -16.39
C VAL A 407 -10.04 -19.49 -15.68
N TYR A 408 -10.84 -18.53 -16.13
CA TYR A 408 -12.24 -18.45 -15.74
C TYR A 408 -13.07 -19.32 -16.67
N ALA A 409 -13.87 -20.22 -16.11
CA ALA A 409 -14.73 -21.10 -16.89
C ALA A 409 -16.15 -21.18 -16.31
N LYS A 410 -17.14 -21.39 -17.18
CA LYS A 410 -18.51 -21.74 -16.80
C LYS A 410 -19.16 -22.71 -17.80
N PRO A 411 -20.20 -23.46 -17.39
CA PRO A 411 -20.83 -24.45 -18.26
C PRO A 411 -21.46 -23.85 -19.51
N ALA A 412 -21.34 -24.57 -20.62
CA ALA A 412 -22.04 -24.29 -21.88
C ALA A 412 -22.52 -25.58 -22.56
N GLY A 413 -23.11 -26.48 -21.77
CA GLY A 413 -23.47 -27.86 -22.15
C GLY A 413 -22.54 -28.91 -21.55
N ARG A 414 -21.36 -28.52 -21.04
CA ARG A 414 -20.43 -29.37 -20.27
C ARG A 414 -20.10 -28.72 -18.93
N ASP A 415 -20.00 -29.55 -17.90
CA ASP A 415 -19.77 -29.12 -16.52
C ASP A 415 -18.30 -29.24 -16.09
N TRP A 416 -17.47 -29.93 -16.86
CA TRP A 416 -16.10 -30.26 -16.45
C TRP A 416 -15.06 -29.59 -17.36
N VAL A 417 -14.04 -29.02 -16.72
CA VAL A 417 -12.84 -28.49 -17.38
C VAL A 417 -11.61 -29.18 -16.80
N LEU A 418 -10.65 -29.53 -17.64
CA LEU A 418 -9.32 -29.98 -17.21
C LEU A 418 -8.30 -28.88 -17.52
N LEU A 419 -7.52 -28.50 -16.52
CA LEU A 419 -6.29 -27.72 -16.73
C LEU A 419 -5.11 -28.67 -16.77
N GLN A 420 -4.25 -28.53 -17.78
CA GLN A 420 -3.01 -29.28 -17.89
C GLN A 420 -1.83 -28.32 -17.99
N LEU A 421 -0.86 -28.49 -17.09
CA LEU A 421 0.38 -27.72 -17.02
C LEU A 421 1.55 -28.62 -17.41
N SER A 422 2.21 -28.26 -18.52
CA SER A 422 3.41 -28.90 -19.07
C SER A 422 3.33 -30.41 -19.28
N THR A 423 2.14 -30.95 -19.58
CA THR A 423 1.82 -32.39 -19.65
C THR A 423 2.04 -33.22 -18.38
N ALA A 424 2.69 -32.67 -17.35
CA ALA A 424 3.10 -33.37 -16.14
C ALA A 424 2.12 -33.21 -14.97
N ASN A 425 1.38 -32.11 -14.94
CA ASN A 425 0.41 -31.80 -13.89
C ASN A 425 -0.96 -31.53 -14.52
N SER A 426 -2.03 -32.04 -13.90
CA SER A 426 -3.38 -31.78 -14.36
C SER A 426 -4.40 -31.78 -13.23
N ALA A 427 -5.50 -31.04 -13.40
CA ALA A 427 -6.61 -31.05 -12.46
C ALA A 427 -7.95 -30.83 -13.17
N TYR A 428 -8.95 -31.63 -12.78
CA TYR A 428 -10.32 -31.50 -13.23
C TYR A 428 -11.10 -30.57 -12.31
N PHE A 429 -12.03 -29.83 -12.88
CA PHE A 429 -12.84 -28.84 -12.19
C PHE A 429 -14.28 -28.95 -12.68
N ASN A 430 -15.21 -29.18 -11.75
CA ASN A 430 -16.63 -29.06 -12.04
C ASN A 430 -17.03 -27.58 -11.92
N VAL A 431 -17.24 -26.93 -13.06
CA VAL A 431 -17.58 -25.51 -13.16
C VAL A 431 -19.09 -25.24 -13.06
N ALA A 432 -19.91 -26.29 -12.94
CA ALA A 432 -21.32 -26.15 -12.57
C ALA A 432 -21.52 -26.12 -11.05
N THR A 433 -20.70 -26.85 -10.29
CA THR A 433 -20.84 -26.99 -8.83
C THR A 433 -19.72 -26.34 -8.02
N GLY A 434 -18.62 -25.92 -8.66
CA GLY A 434 -17.49 -25.32 -7.97
C GLY A 434 -16.62 -26.32 -7.22
N VAL A 435 -16.48 -27.56 -7.72
CA VAL A 435 -15.75 -28.65 -7.05
C VAL A 435 -14.48 -29.01 -7.81
N VAL A 436 -13.36 -29.17 -7.08
CA VAL A 436 -12.12 -29.77 -7.63
C VAL A 436 -12.29 -31.28 -7.70
N GLY A 437 -12.05 -31.86 -8.88
CA GLY A 437 -12.05 -33.29 -9.13
C GLY A 437 -10.67 -33.91 -8.99
N THR A 438 -10.36 -34.85 -9.88
CA THR A 438 -9.09 -35.57 -9.89
C THR A 438 -7.91 -34.62 -10.14
N VAL A 439 -6.86 -34.72 -9.32
CA VAL A 439 -5.59 -33.98 -9.45
C VAL A 439 -4.44 -34.96 -9.68
N THR A 440 -3.63 -34.71 -10.70
CA THR A 440 -2.45 -35.51 -11.07
C THR A 440 -1.20 -34.64 -11.07
N GLY A 441 -0.09 -35.18 -10.57
CA GLY A 441 1.21 -34.51 -10.49
C GLY A 441 1.70 -34.37 -9.06
N THR A 442 2.97 -34.72 -8.83
CA THR A 442 3.57 -34.68 -7.48
C THR A 442 3.64 -33.24 -6.98
N GLY A 443 2.98 -32.95 -5.86
CA GLY A 443 2.95 -31.61 -5.28
C GLY A 443 2.07 -30.60 -6.05
N ALA A 444 1.24 -31.08 -6.98
CA ALA A 444 0.28 -30.24 -7.67
C ALA A 444 -0.82 -29.75 -6.70
N VAL A 445 -1.20 -28.48 -6.81
CA VAL A 445 -2.24 -27.87 -5.97
C VAL A 445 -3.31 -27.27 -6.87
N ALA A 446 -4.55 -27.76 -6.75
CA ALA A 446 -5.68 -27.29 -7.52
C ALA A 446 -6.65 -26.50 -6.63
N THR A 447 -7.16 -25.38 -7.13
CA THR A 447 -8.14 -24.52 -6.45
C THR A 447 -9.21 -24.05 -7.42
N ILE A 448 -10.43 -23.86 -6.92
CA ILE A 448 -11.55 -23.32 -7.68
C ILE A 448 -12.27 -22.29 -6.81
N GLU A 449 -12.53 -21.12 -7.36
CA GLU A 449 -13.15 -19.99 -6.65
C GLU A 449 -14.28 -19.41 -7.48
N ALA A 450 -15.43 -19.12 -6.86
CA ALA A 450 -16.54 -18.49 -7.57
C ALA A 450 -16.16 -17.07 -8.02
N ALA A 451 -16.66 -16.67 -9.19
CA ALA A 451 -16.47 -15.37 -9.81
C ALA A 451 -17.81 -14.83 -10.33
N ALA A 452 -17.83 -13.56 -10.75
CA ALA A 452 -19.03 -12.92 -11.27
C ALA A 452 -19.57 -13.64 -12.54
N ASN A 453 -20.84 -13.39 -12.85
CA ASN A 453 -21.50 -13.87 -14.08
C ASN A 453 -21.53 -15.41 -14.24
N GLY A 454 -21.55 -16.13 -13.11
CA GLY A 454 -21.63 -17.59 -13.05
C GLY A 454 -20.34 -18.31 -13.41
N PHE A 455 -19.21 -17.61 -13.43
CA PHE A 455 -17.90 -18.20 -13.67
C PHE A 455 -17.28 -18.74 -12.39
N TYR A 456 -16.38 -19.70 -12.56
CA TYR A 456 -15.39 -20.08 -11.57
C TYR A 456 -13.99 -19.81 -12.10
N ARG A 457 -13.08 -19.37 -11.24
CA ARG A 457 -11.66 -19.33 -11.51
C ARG A 457 -11.02 -20.65 -11.10
N CYS A 458 -10.68 -21.48 -12.09
CA CYS A 458 -9.94 -22.71 -11.88
C CYS A 458 -8.44 -22.41 -11.91
N SER A 459 -7.67 -22.92 -10.95
CA SER A 459 -6.21 -22.72 -10.89
C SER A 459 -5.48 -24.02 -10.52
N LEU A 460 -4.38 -24.30 -11.20
CA LEU A 460 -3.49 -25.43 -10.99
C LEU A 460 -2.05 -24.94 -10.83
N LYS A 461 -1.47 -25.13 -9.65
CA LYS A 461 -0.04 -24.99 -9.40
C LYS A 461 0.68 -26.32 -9.63
N GLY A 462 1.82 -26.29 -10.30
CA GLY A 462 2.70 -27.46 -10.43
C GLY A 462 4.13 -27.08 -10.84
N LEU A 463 5.07 -27.99 -10.61
CA LEU A 463 6.44 -27.87 -11.12
C LEU A 463 6.45 -28.22 -12.61
N ARG A 464 6.95 -27.32 -13.46
CA ARG A 464 7.20 -27.61 -14.88
C ARG A 464 8.46 -28.46 -15.03
N GLN A 465 8.30 -29.77 -15.19
CA GLN A 465 9.44 -30.70 -15.30
C GLN A 465 10.01 -30.82 -16.72
N THR A 466 9.17 -30.62 -17.73
CA THR A 466 9.53 -30.74 -19.16
C THR A 466 8.98 -29.58 -19.95
N SER A 467 9.53 -29.36 -21.15
CA SER A 467 8.89 -28.48 -22.13
C SER A 467 7.59 -29.12 -22.59
N GLY A 468 6.54 -28.32 -22.76
CA GLY A 468 5.22 -28.84 -23.09
C GLY A 468 4.15 -27.76 -23.04
N TYR A 469 3.04 -28.06 -23.70
CA TYR A 469 1.91 -27.16 -23.79
C TYR A 469 1.17 -27.01 -22.45
N ASN A 470 0.45 -25.89 -22.34
CA ASN A 470 -0.58 -25.67 -21.33
C ASN A 470 -1.93 -25.73 -22.05
N ALA A 471 -2.79 -26.63 -21.62
CA ALA A 471 -4.06 -26.89 -22.29
C ALA A 471 -5.23 -26.74 -21.32
N ILE A 472 -6.33 -26.21 -21.86
CA ILE A 472 -7.62 -26.12 -21.21
C ILE A 472 -8.55 -27.04 -22.01
N PHE A 473 -8.98 -28.14 -21.42
CA PHE A 473 -9.87 -29.09 -22.06
C PHE A 473 -11.30 -28.90 -21.59
N CYS A 474 -12.23 -29.10 -22.50
CA CYS A 474 -13.62 -29.38 -22.19
C CYS A 474 -13.77 -30.89 -21.91
N CYS A 475 -14.43 -31.29 -20.82
CA CYS A 475 -14.56 -32.68 -20.39
C CYS A 475 -16.02 -33.07 -20.15
N SER A 476 -16.34 -34.36 -20.35
CA SER A 476 -17.69 -34.89 -20.09
C SER A 476 -17.93 -35.29 -18.63
N ALA A 477 -16.86 -35.61 -17.89
CA ALA A 477 -16.91 -36.03 -16.48
C ALA A 477 -15.53 -35.87 -15.82
N ASP A 478 -15.46 -36.07 -14.50
CA ASP A 478 -14.18 -36.21 -13.80
C ASP A 478 -13.35 -37.35 -14.38
N ASN A 479 -12.04 -37.14 -14.43
CA ASN A 479 -11.06 -38.11 -14.95
C ASN A 479 -11.38 -38.65 -16.37
N THR A 480 -12.14 -37.90 -17.17
CA THR A 480 -12.56 -38.29 -18.53
C THR A 480 -12.19 -37.20 -19.53
N VAL A 481 -10.98 -37.29 -20.08
CA VAL A 481 -10.47 -36.30 -21.06
C VAL A 481 -10.84 -36.61 -22.51
N SER A 482 -11.13 -37.88 -22.84
CA SER A 482 -11.52 -38.32 -24.18
C SER A 482 -12.92 -38.92 -24.17
N TYR A 483 -13.79 -38.44 -25.06
CA TYR A 483 -15.20 -38.83 -25.15
C TYR A 483 -15.77 -38.48 -26.53
N PRO A 484 -16.91 -39.06 -26.94
CA PRO A 484 -17.60 -38.63 -28.15
C PRO A 484 -18.28 -37.27 -27.90
N GLY A 485 -17.70 -36.20 -28.43
CA GLY A 485 -18.35 -34.89 -28.43
C GLY A 485 -19.61 -34.86 -29.31
N ASP A 486 -20.46 -33.85 -29.13
CA ASP A 486 -21.72 -33.70 -29.87
C ASP A 486 -21.68 -32.61 -30.95
N GLY A 487 -20.58 -31.84 -31.05
CA GLY A 487 -20.45 -30.74 -32.02
C GLY A 487 -21.10 -29.41 -31.58
N ALA A 488 -21.68 -29.31 -30.39
CA ALA A 488 -22.49 -28.17 -29.94
C ALA A 488 -22.24 -27.74 -28.49
N SER A 489 -22.05 -28.71 -27.58
CA SER A 489 -21.78 -28.51 -26.17
C SER A 489 -20.34 -28.03 -25.94
N GLY A 490 -20.10 -27.48 -24.76
CA GLY A 490 -18.78 -27.00 -24.39
C GLY A 490 -18.76 -26.22 -23.09
N VAL A 491 -17.80 -25.29 -23.02
CA VAL A 491 -17.60 -24.38 -21.87
C VAL A 491 -17.32 -22.96 -22.35
N TYR A 492 -17.76 -21.98 -21.58
CA TYR A 492 -17.30 -20.60 -21.77
C TYR A 492 -15.99 -20.40 -21.03
N LEU A 493 -15.02 -19.74 -21.67
CA LEU A 493 -13.68 -19.47 -21.15
C LEU A 493 -13.39 -17.97 -21.22
N SER A 494 -12.66 -17.46 -20.22
CA SER A 494 -12.15 -16.09 -20.21
C SER A 494 -10.85 -16.03 -19.40
N ALA A 495 -10.01 -15.04 -19.72
CA ALA A 495 -8.90 -14.61 -18.87
C ALA A 495 -7.95 -15.74 -18.41
N ALA A 496 -7.34 -16.44 -19.36
CA ALA A 496 -6.30 -17.43 -19.06
C ALA A 496 -5.01 -16.77 -18.57
N GLN A 497 -4.39 -17.34 -17.53
CA GLN A 497 -3.13 -16.83 -16.98
C GLN A 497 -2.18 -17.96 -16.63
N LEU A 498 -0.93 -17.84 -17.08
CA LEU A 498 0.18 -18.66 -16.60
C LEU A 498 1.23 -17.74 -15.98
N GLU A 499 1.63 -18.03 -14.76
CA GLU A 499 2.63 -17.21 -14.04
C GLU A 499 3.58 -18.07 -13.20
N PRO A 500 4.90 -17.81 -13.23
CA PRO A 500 5.83 -18.37 -12.26
C PRO A 500 5.52 -17.84 -10.84
N VAL A 501 5.70 -18.74 -9.88
CA VAL A 501 5.49 -18.48 -8.46
C VAL A 501 6.62 -19.07 -7.63
N THR A 502 6.74 -18.59 -6.41
CA THR A 502 7.66 -19.17 -5.43
C THR A 502 6.84 -19.82 -4.32
N TYR A 503 6.31 -19.00 -3.42
CA TYR A 503 5.53 -19.47 -2.28
C TYR A 503 4.01 -19.43 -2.52
N GLN A 504 3.53 -18.72 -3.55
CA GLN A 504 2.10 -18.63 -3.84
C GLN A 504 1.53 -20.00 -4.20
N THR A 505 0.30 -20.26 -3.76
CA THR A 505 -0.44 -21.51 -4.02
C THR A 505 -1.66 -21.30 -4.91
N LYS A 506 -2.01 -20.03 -5.19
CA LYS A 506 -3.15 -19.61 -6.00
C LYS A 506 -2.69 -18.62 -7.07
N ALA A 507 -3.50 -18.44 -8.10
CA ALA A 507 -3.25 -17.45 -9.14
C ALA A 507 -3.41 -16.03 -8.58
N ARG A 508 -2.57 -15.10 -9.02
CA ARG A 508 -2.69 -13.68 -8.69
C ARG A 508 -3.83 -13.05 -9.47
N THR A 509 -4.15 -11.78 -9.23
CA THR A 509 -5.11 -11.03 -10.06
C THR A 509 -4.79 -11.19 -11.55
N TYR A 510 -5.83 -11.34 -12.37
CA TYR A 510 -5.67 -11.52 -13.80
C TYR A 510 -5.00 -10.29 -14.44
N ALA A 511 -3.97 -10.53 -15.26
CA ALA A 511 -3.31 -9.53 -16.07
C ALA A 511 -3.57 -9.81 -17.57
N PRO A 512 -4.34 -8.95 -18.26
CA PRO A 512 -4.67 -9.17 -19.66
C PRO A 512 -3.46 -9.01 -20.57
N THR A 513 -3.45 -9.78 -21.65
CA THR A 513 -2.41 -9.75 -22.67
C THR A 513 -3.03 -9.63 -24.06
N THR A 514 -2.40 -8.82 -24.90
CA THR A 514 -2.77 -8.65 -26.31
C THR A 514 -1.79 -9.44 -27.16
N THR A 515 -0.70 -8.83 -27.62
CA THR A 515 0.27 -9.49 -28.51
C THR A 515 1.31 -10.31 -27.76
N ASP A 516 1.77 -9.81 -26.62
CA ASP A 516 2.91 -10.38 -25.89
C ASP A 516 2.56 -10.68 -24.43
N ALA A 517 3.43 -11.47 -23.78
CA ALA A 517 3.36 -11.71 -22.35
C ALA A 517 3.41 -10.40 -21.55
N TYR A 518 2.60 -10.31 -20.51
CA TYR A 518 2.62 -9.17 -19.59
C TYR A 518 3.64 -9.41 -18.48
N GLN A 519 4.42 -8.38 -18.17
CA GLN A 519 5.43 -8.39 -17.11
C GLN A 519 5.25 -7.15 -16.24
N ALA A 520 4.80 -7.33 -14.99
CA ALA A 520 4.51 -6.20 -14.12
C ALA A 520 5.78 -5.45 -13.66
N PRO A 521 5.65 -4.15 -13.37
CA PRO A 521 6.64 -3.39 -12.60
C PRO A 521 6.92 -4.03 -11.24
N ARG A 522 8.08 -3.71 -10.66
CA ARG A 522 8.53 -4.27 -9.38
C ARG A 522 8.46 -3.22 -8.29
N PHE A 523 7.52 -3.39 -7.37
CA PHE A 523 7.46 -2.62 -6.13
C PHE A 523 8.08 -3.45 -5.02
N ASN A 524 9.25 -3.01 -4.54
CA ASN A 524 10.08 -3.81 -3.66
C ASN A 524 9.91 -3.36 -2.21
N TYR A 525 10.06 -4.30 -1.29
CA TYR A 525 9.99 -4.06 0.14
C TYR A 525 11.30 -4.42 0.82
N ASP A 526 11.54 -3.82 1.98
CA ASP A 526 12.57 -4.29 2.88
C ASP A 526 12.17 -5.67 3.44
N PRO A 527 12.99 -6.71 3.29
CA PRO A 527 12.58 -8.07 3.64
C PRO A 527 12.41 -8.31 5.15
N VAL A 528 12.95 -7.42 6.00
CA VAL A 528 12.89 -7.57 7.46
C VAL A 528 11.84 -6.62 8.05
N THR A 529 11.92 -5.34 7.71
CA THR A 529 11.04 -4.30 8.25
C THR A 529 9.70 -4.19 7.51
N LEU A 530 9.59 -4.84 6.34
CA LEU A 530 8.42 -4.78 5.45
C LEU A 530 8.09 -3.36 4.97
N ALA A 531 9.02 -2.41 5.14
CA ALA A 531 8.84 -1.04 4.66
C ALA A 531 8.91 -1.01 3.13
N PRO A 532 7.98 -0.30 2.44
CA PRO A 532 8.07 -0.12 1.00
C PRO A 532 9.35 0.65 0.64
N ARG A 533 10.03 0.18 -0.41
CA ARG A 533 11.24 0.84 -0.95
C ARG A 533 10.96 1.64 -2.22
N GLY A 534 9.83 1.42 -2.89
CA GLY A 534 9.40 2.13 -4.10
C GLY A 534 9.50 1.27 -5.37
N LEU A 535 9.38 1.92 -6.53
CA LEU A 535 9.53 1.30 -7.84
C LEU A 535 11.00 0.92 -8.07
N LEU A 536 11.28 -0.37 -8.12
CA LEU A 536 12.61 -0.92 -8.40
C LEU A 536 12.89 -0.85 -9.91
N ILE A 537 14.05 -0.29 -10.24
CA ILE A 537 14.63 -0.23 -11.57
C ILE A 537 15.98 -0.93 -11.55
N GLU A 538 16.16 -1.96 -12.37
CA GLU A 538 17.47 -2.60 -12.57
C GLU A 538 17.80 -2.80 -14.04
N GLU A 539 19.09 -2.79 -14.35
CA GLU A 539 19.64 -3.09 -15.66
C GLU A 539 19.43 -4.55 -16.06
N GLN A 540 19.75 -4.91 -17.30
CA GLN A 540 19.75 -6.30 -17.71
C GLN A 540 20.87 -7.07 -16.99
N ARG A 541 20.56 -8.25 -16.45
CA ARG A 541 21.53 -9.12 -15.79
C ARG A 541 21.31 -10.58 -16.15
N THR A 542 22.41 -11.32 -16.21
CA THR A 542 22.41 -12.77 -16.48
C THR A 542 22.98 -13.48 -15.27
N ASN A 543 22.27 -14.52 -14.80
CA ASN A 543 22.88 -15.51 -13.94
C ASN A 543 23.59 -16.55 -14.83
N TYR A 544 24.91 -16.58 -14.75
CA TYR A 544 25.73 -17.47 -15.57
C TYR A 544 25.74 -18.91 -15.07
N LEU A 545 25.21 -19.21 -13.89
CA LEU A 545 25.14 -20.58 -13.38
C LEU A 545 23.81 -21.24 -13.75
N ILE A 546 23.83 -22.55 -13.94
CA ILE A 546 22.61 -23.38 -14.07
C ILE A 546 22.26 -24.03 -12.73
N ASP A 547 21.04 -24.53 -12.63
CA ASP A 547 20.49 -25.25 -11.47
C ASP A 547 20.73 -24.50 -10.15
N SER A 548 20.37 -23.21 -10.13
CA SER A 548 20.68 -22.31 -9.02
C SER A 548 20.17 -22.80 -7.66
N GLU A 549 19.06 -23.54 -7.66
CA GLU A 549 18.45 -24.10 -6.44
C GLU A 549 18.67 -25.60 -6.26
N PHE A 550 19.57 -26.21 -7.05
CA PHE A 550 19.96 -27.62 -6.90
C PHE A 550 18.77 -28.59 -7.03
N VAL A 551 17.85 -28.31 -7.95
CA VAL A 551 16.67 -29.15 -8.24
C VAL A 551 17.09 -30.51 -8.78
N THR A 552 18.24 -30.57 -9.45
CA THR A 552 18.82 -31.83 -9.95
C THR A 552 19.60 -32.62 -8.88
N GLY A 553 19.69 -32.09 -7.66
CA GLY A 553 20.36 -32.73 -6.53
C GLY A 553 21.81 -32.29 -6.37
N LEU A 554 22.71 -33.25 -6.09
CA LEU A 554 24.11 -32.95 -5.79
C LEU A 554 24.90 -32.55 -7.05
N PRO A 555 25.64 -31.42 -7.04
CA PRO A 555 26.57 -31.07 -8.10
C PRO A 555 27.61 -32.17 -8.34
N THR A 556 28.04 -32.34 -9.58
CA THR A 556 29.03 -33.36 -9.96
C THR A 556 30.38 -33.12 -9.31
N THR A 557 30.81 -31.86 -9.20
CA THR A 557 32.07 -31.48 -8.55
C THR A 557 31.81 -31.04 -7.11
N ARG A 558 32.13 -31.94 -6.16
CA ARG A 558 31.97 -31.72 -4.72
C ARG A 558 32.92 -32.61 -3.91
N GLY A 559 33.16 -32.27 -2.65
CA GLY A 559 33.95 -33.08 -1.72
C GLY A 559 33.55 -32.83 -0.26
N GLY A 560 33.97 -33.72 0.64
CA GLY A 560 33.61 -33.65 2.07
C GLY A 560 32.13 -33.98 2.34
N LEU A 561 31.54 -33.32 3.36
CA LEU A 561 30.19 -33.59 3.84
C LEU A 561 29.15 -32.67 3.17
N VAL A 562 28.72 -33.03 1.97
CA VAL A 562 27.65 -32.34 1.21
C VAL A 562 26.47 -33.27 0.99
N ALA A 563 25.26 -32.84 1.36
CA ALA A 563 24.01 -33.59 1.16
C ALA A 563 22.92 -32.69 0.56
N THR A 564 21.96 -33.26 -0.15
CA THR A 564 20.75 -32.52 -0.54
C THR A 564 19.90 -32.23 0.69
N THR A 565 19.17 -31.12 0.67
CA THR A 565 18.30 -30.72 1.77
C THR A 565 17.13 -29.89 1.27
N THR A 566 16.09 -29.77 2.10
CA THR A 566 15.04 -28.78 1.87
C THR A 566 15.54 -27.39 2.25
N PHE A 567 15.16 -26.39 1.46
CA PHE A 567 15.59 -25.01 1.64
C PHE A 567 14.41 -24.06 1.47
N ALA A 568 13.83 -23.60 2.58
CA ALA A 568 12.68 -22.71 2.56
C ALA A 568 13.06 -21.26 2.20
N GLY A 569 12.19 -20.59 1.43
CA GLY A 569 12.31 -19.16 1.11
C GLY A 569 12.64 -18.83 -0.35
N LEU A 570 12.94 -19.85 -1.16
CA LEU A 570 13.16 -19.73 -2.61
C LEU A 570 12.15 -20.58 -3.41
N ALA A 571 12.25 -20.59 -4.74
CA ALA A 571 11.18 -21.07 -5.61
C ALA A 571 11.02 -22.60 -5.62
N ALA A 572 12.12 -23.34 -5.68
CA ALA A 572 12.13 -24.79 -5.78
C ALA A 572 12.09 -25.49 -4.41
N GLY A 573 12.49 -24.79 -3.35
CA GLY A 573 12.49 -25.34 -1.99
C GLY A 573 13.62 -26.35 -1.74
N THR A 574 14.61 -26.42 -2.61
CA THR A 574 15.73 -27.37 -2.58
C THR A 574 17.05 -26.65 -2.33
N GLY A 575 18.03 -27.37 -1.77
CA GLY A 575 19.34 -26.82 -1.47
C GLY A 575 20.38 -27.89 -1.12
N LEU A 576 21.54 -27.44 -0.68
CA LEU A 576 22.64 -28.29 -0.20
C LEU A 576 22.93 -27.99 1.28
N ALA A 577 23.09 -29.02 2.10
CA ALA A 577 23.63 -28.92 3.45
C ALA A 577 25.14 -29.16 3.43
N LEU A 578 25.89 -28.31 4.12
CA LEU A 578 27.34 -28.40 4.27
C LEU A 578 27.71 -28.44 5.75
N GLN A 579 28.60 -29.36 6.10
CA GLN A 579 29.15 -29.50 7.45
C GLN A 579 30.68 -29.50 7.41
N ARG A 580 31.33 -29.21 8.54
CA ARG A 580 32.78 -29.33 8.63
C ARG A 580 33.17 -30.81 8.69
N ALA A 581 33.92 -31.30 7.71
CA ALA A 581 34.48 -32.65 7.76
C ALA A 581 35.73 -32.73 8.66
N ALA A 582 36.03 -33.92 9.17
CA ALA A 582 37.11 -34.14 10.14
C ALA A 582 38.53 -34.09 9.55
N SER A 583 38.70 -34.43 8.28
CA SER A 583 40.02 -34.65 7.66
C SER A 583 40.19 -34.02 6.27
N GLN A 584 39.18 -33.33 5.76
CA GLN A 584 39.19 -32.70 4.44
C GLN A 584 38.27 -31.48 4.40
N GLU A 585 38.48 -30.61 3.43
CA GLU A 585 37.55 -29.52 3.14
C GLU A 585 36.21 -30.05 2.59
N THR A 586 35.14 -29.29 2.81
CA THR A 586 33.81 -29.58 2.26
C THR A 586 33.46 -28.51 1.25
N TYR A 587 33.12 -28.90 0.03
CA TYR A 587 32.88 -27.96 -1.06
C TYR A 587 31.90 -28.50 -2.09
N PHE A 588 31.31 -27.59 -2.87
CA PHE A 588 30.65 -27.91 -4.12
C PHE A 588 30.95 -26.82 -5.15
N TYR A 589 30.92 -27.17 -6.43
CA TYR A 589 31.02 -26.21 -7.53
C TYR A 589 29.95 -26.49 -8.59
N VAL A 590 29.40 -25.41 -9.12
CA VAL A 590 28.69 -25.38 -10.40
C VAL A 590 29.70 -25.01 -11.48
N THR A 591 29.77 -25.78 -12.56
CA THR A 591 30.90 -25.74 -13.52
C THR A 591 30.53 -25.43 -14.96
N ASN A 592 29.30 -24.97 -15.21
CA ASN A 592 28.82 -24.64 -16.56
C ASN A 592 29.34 -23.28 -17.08
N TYR A 593 29.99 -22.48 -16.22
CA TYR A 593 30.44 -21.13 -16.57
C TYR A 593 31.97 -21.04 -16.54
N ALA A 594 32.57 -20.85 -17.71
CA ALA A 594 33.99 -20.50 -17.82
C ALA A 594 34.17 -19.04 -17.43
N VAL A 595 34.74 -18.80 -16.24
CA VAL A 595 34.88 -17.44 -15.72
C VAL A 595 35.97 -16.70 -16.52
N PRO A 596 35.67 -15.54 -17.14
CA PRO A 596 36.66 -14.83 -17.93
C PRO A 596 37.77 -14.25 -17.07
N ALA A 597 38.97 -14.10 -17.64
CA ALA A 597 40.11 -13.45 -17.00
C ALA A 597 39.89 -11.94 -16.86
N SER A 598 40.43 -11.33 -15.79
CA SER A 598 40.45 -9.88 -15.56
C SER A 598 39.08 -9.22 -15.59
N ALA A 599 38.04 -9.95 -15.20
CA ALA A 599 36.66 -9.48 -15.26
C ALA A 599 36.05 -9.47 -13.85
N ALA A 600 35.48 -8.33 -13.45
CA ALA A 600 34.71 -8.26 -12.21
C ALA A 600 33.43 -9.08 -12.34
N ARG A 601 33.25 -10.01 -11.41
CA ARG A 601 32.05 -10.83 -11.26
C ARG A 601 31.60 -10.77 -9.81
N VAL A 602 30.29 -10.81 -9.59
CA VAL A 602 29.73 -10.98 -8.25
C VAL A 602 29.15 -12.38 -8.15
N ILE A 603 29.59 -13.14 -7.15
CA ILE A 603 28.98 -14.40 -6.76
C ILE A 603 28.07 -14.14 -5.55
N SER A 604 26.89 -14.76 -5.53
CA SER A 604 25.99 -14.72 -4.38
C SER A 604 25.29 -16.04 -4.17
N ILE A 605 24.89 -16.30 -2.93
CA ILE A 605 24.14 -17.50 -2.55
C ILE A 605 23.29 -17.22 -1.32
N PHE A 606 22.11 -17.83 -1.26
CA PHE A 606 21.28 -17.79 -0.06
C PHE A 606 21.75 -18.85 0.95
N VAL A 607 21.78 -18.48 2.22
CA VAL A 607 22.30 -19.28 3.32
C VAL A 607 21.29 -19.31 4.46
N ARG A 608 21.14 -20.49 5.06
CA ARG A 608 20.51 -20.68 6.36
C ARG A 608 21.50 -21.38 7.26
N MET A 609 21.93 -20.74 8.34
CA MET A 609 22.75 -21.41 9.35
C MET A 609 21.88 -22.36 10.18
N ASP A 610 22.39 -23.53 10.53
CA ASP A 610 21.59 -24.51 11.30
C ASP A 610 21.31 -24.05 12.74
N ASP A 611 22.08 -23.07 13.24
CA ASP A 611 21.84 -22.41 14.52
C ASP A 611 20.90 -21.20 14.43
N GLY A 612 20.39 -20.88 13.24
CA GLY A 612 19.48 -19.76 12.98
C GLY A 612 20.13 -18.36 12.95
N GLY A 613 21.42 -18.24 13.28
CA GLY A 613 22.13 -16.97 13.28
C GLY A 613 22.58 -16.51 11.89
N ALA A 614 23.13 -15.30 11.81
CA ALA A 614 23.75 -14.79 10.59
C ALA A 614 25.04 -15.58 10.24
N PRO A 615 25.34 -15.79 8.94
CA PRO A 615 26.66 -16.19 8.50
C PRO A 615 27.72 -15.14 8.89
N ALA A 616 28.88 -15.58 9.35
CA ALA A 616 29.94 -14.73 9.87
C ALA A 616 31.23 -14.84 9.04
N PHE A 617 31.85 -13.68 8.77
CA PHE A 617 33.11 -13.54 8.02
C PHE A 617 33.99 -12.46 8.67
N GLY A 618 34.73 -12.84 9.70
CA GLY A 618 35.55 -11.93 10.50
C GLY A 618 37.01 -11.79 10.08
N ASN A 619 37.48 -12.49 9.03
CA ASN A 619 38.90 -12.49 8.68
C ASN A 619 39.15 -12.69 7.17
N ASP A 620 40.13 -11.99 6.60
CA ASP A 620 40.46 -12.09 5.18
C ASP A 620 41.22 -13.38 4.81
N VAL A 621 41.79 -14.08 5.80
CA VAL A 621 42.40 -15.39 5.62
C VAL A 621 41.30 -16.43 5.40
N ASN A 622 41.36 -17.11 4.25
CA ASN A 622 40.34 -18.08 3.85
C ASN A 622 40.09 -19.18 4.90
N GLN A 623 41.16 -19.68 5.54
CA GLN A 623 41.10 -20.74 6.55
C GLN A 623 41.16 -20.17 7.98
N HIS A 624 40.11 -19.47 8.39
CA HIS A 624 40.06 -18.85 9.72
C HIS A 624 38.75 -19.17 10.45
N ALA A 625 38.82 -19.34 11.77
CA ALA A 625 37.71 -19.82 12.59
C ALA A 625 36.53 -18.83 12.65
N SER A 626 36.80 -17.54 12.43
CA SER A 626 35.78 -16.48 12.32
C SER A 626 35.05 -16.44 10.97
N ASN A 627 35.42 -17.29 10.01
CA ASN A 627 34.73 -17.41 8.73
C ASN A 627 33.93 -18.72 8.71
N ASP A 628 32.67 -18.67 8.32
CA ASP A 628 31.82 -19.86 8.20
C ASP A 628 32.13 -20.67 6.93
N PHE A 629 32.46 -19.97 5.84
CA PHE A 629 32.90 -20.51 4.56
C PHE A 629 33.60 -19.45 3.71
N VAL A 630 34.04 -19.82 2.50
CA VAL A 630 34.57 -18.90 1.49
C VAL A 630 33.98 -19.18 0.11
N PHE A 631 34.08 -18.23 -0.82
CA PHE A 631 33.72 -18.44 -2.21
C PHE A 631 34.93 -18.89 -3.04
N ASN A 632 34.67 -19.71 -4.05
CA ASN A 632 35.56 -19.97 -5.17
C ASN A 632 34.89 -19.50 -6.46
N LEU A 633 35.56 -18.61 -7.19
CA LEU A 633 35.12 -18.15 -8.49
C LEU A 633 36.25 -18.27 -9.50
N GLY A 634 36.17 -19.28 -10.36
CA GLY A 634 37.17 -19.55 -11.39
C GLY A 634 38.56 -19.87 -10.79
N GLY A 635 38.62 -20.51 -9.63
CA GLY A 635 39.88 -20.81 -8.94
C GLY A 635 40.39 -19.68 -8.04
N VAL A 636 39.77 -18.50 -8.06
CA VAL A 636 40.06 -17.44 -7.08
C VAL A 636 39.22 -17.70 -5.83
N VAL A 637 39.89 -18.05 -4.74
CA VAL A 637 39.25 -18.35 -3.46
C VAL A 637 39.39 -17.17 -2.50
N ARG A 638 38.28 -16.67 -1.97
CA ARG A 638 38.27 -15.49 -1.09
C ARG A 638 37.14 -15.52 -0.06
N SER A 639 37.43 -15.11 1.16
CA SER A 639 36.41 -14.93 2.21
C SER A 639 35.54 -13.69 1.95
N PRO A 640 34.21 -13.76 2.13
CA PRO A 640 33.31 -12.64 1.89
C PRO A 640 33.25 -11.67 3.09
N THR A 641 34.41 -11.14 3.49
CA THR A 641 34.50 -10.06 4.48
C THR A 641 34.13 -8.71 3.87
N PRO A 642 33.68 -7.72 4.67
CA PRO A 642 33.45 -6.37 4.17
C PRO A 642 34.69 -5.75 3.49
N ALA A 643 35.90 -6.02 3.99
CA ALA A 643 37.16 -5.54 3.40
C ALA A 643 37.41 -6.11 2.00
N ASN A 644 36.93 -7.34 1.73
CA ASN A 644 36.99 -7.97 0.42
C ASN A 644 35.83 -7.55 -0.50
N GLY A 645 34.91 -6.70 -0.05
CA GLY A 645 33.67 -6.36 -0.77
C GLY A 645 32.56 -7.39 -0.57
N GLY A 646 32.66 -8.22 0.47
CA GLY A 646 31.65 -9.19 0.85
C GLY A 646 30.47 -8.55 1.59
N LYS A 647 29.27 -9.08 1.36
CA LYS A 647 28.03 -8.63 2.00
C LYS A 647 27.27 -9.82 2.56
N VAL A 648 26.63 -9.61 3.70
CA VAL A 648 25.66 -10.53 4.32
C VAL A 648 24.37 -9.75 4.51
N GLU A 649 23.39 -10.01 3.65
CA GLU A 649 22.10 -9.34 3.68
C GLU A 649 21.06 -10.23 4.35
N ASP A 650 20.33 -9.69 5.33
CA ASP A 650 19.21 -10.38 5.98
C ASP A 650 17.94 -10.27 5.11
N TYR A 651 17.33 -11.41 4.82
CA TYR A 651 16.06 -11.54 4.10
C TYR A 651 14.92 -12.00 5.02
N GLY A 652 15.11 -11.95 6.33
CA GLY A 652 14.11 -12.32 7.34
C GLY A 652 14.01 -13.83 7.56
N GLY A 653 13.48 -14.22 8.73
CA GLY A 653 13.22 -15.62 9.07
C GLY A 653 14.46 -16.53 9.00
N GLY A 654 15.65 -15.99 9.27
CA GLY A 654 16.93 -16.72 9.22
C GLY A 654 17.45 -17.01 7.81
N LEU A 655 16.90 -16.38 6.77
CA LEU A 655 17.41 -16.44 5.40
C LEU A 655 18.37 -15.26 5.17
N TYR A 656 19.59 -15.55 4.74
CA TYR A 656 20.57 -14.53 4.42
C TYR A 656 21.05 -14.69 2.97
N ARG A 657 21.37 -13.60 2.28
CA ARG A 657 22.11 -13.65 1.01
C ARG A 657 23.53 -13.20 1.25
N VAL A 658 24.48 -14.09 1.01
CA VAL A 658 25.91 -13.79 1.08
C VAL A 658 26.42 -13.53 -0.33
N SER A 659 27.16 -12.45 -0.53
CA SER A 659 27.74 -12.10 -1.84
C SER A 659 29.17 -11.62 -1.74
N LEU A 660 29.93 -11.74 -2.83
CA LEU A 660 31.29 -11.23 -2.95
C LEU A 660 31.61 -10.84 -4.39
N ALA A 661 32.12 -9.62 -4.57
CA ALA A 661 32.74 -9.19 -5.81
C ALA A 661 34.16 -9.76 -5.92
N ILE A 662 34.45 -10.45 -7.02
CA ILE A 662 35.76 -11.01 -7.33
C ILE A 662 36.15 -10.57 -8.73
N THR A 663 37.25 -9.84 -8.84
CA THR A 663 37.96 -9.69 -10.12
C THR A 663 38.86 -10.90 -10.27
N THR A 664 38.49 -11.80 -11.17
CA THR A 664 39.27 -13.00 -11.43
C THR A 664 40.59 -12.64 -12.11
N SER A 665 41.70 -13.25 -11.68
CA SER A 665 42.89 -13.36 -12.52
C SER A 665 42.61 -14.33 -13.67
N ALA A 666 43.55 -14.56 -14.59
CA ALA A 666 43.39 -15.58 -15.62
C ALA A 666 42.92 -16.91 -15.00
N SER A 667 41.65 -17.25 -15.21
CA SER A 667 41.01 -18.36 -14.52
C SER A 667 41.24 -19.65 -15.30
N PRO A 668 41.87 -20.68 -14.72
CA PRO A 668 42.14 -21.93 -15.42
C PRO A 668 40.96 -22.92 -15.40
N ASN A 669 39.83 -22.61 -14.74
CA ASN A 669 38.70 -23.54 -14.60
C ASN A 669 37.33 -22.85 -14.42
N SER A 670 36.27 -23.64 -14.47
CA SER A 670 34.88 -23.19 -14.35
C SER A 670 34.30 -23.27 -12.93
N TYR A 671 35.13 -23.40 -11.89
CA TYR A 671 34.62 -23.67 -10.53
C TYR A 671 33.95 -22.44 -9.93
N CYS A 672 32.64 -22.51 -9.72
CA CYS A 672 31.86 -21.46 -9.06
C CYS A 672 31.10 -22.08 -7.88
N GLY A 673 31.41 -21.70 -6.64
CA GLY A 673 30.75 -22.29 -5.48
C GLY A 673 31.35 -21.90 -4.14
N VAL A 674 31.13 -22.75 -3.14
CA VAL A 674 31.50 -22.52 -1.75
C VAL A 674 32.47 -23.60 -1.27
N ILE A 675 33.44 -23.19 -0.45
CA ILE A 675 34.37 -24.07 0.25
C ILE A 675 34.25 -23.80 1.76
N LYS A 676 34.14 -24.86 2.54
CA LYS A 676 34.27 -24.87 4.00
C LYS A 676 35.55 -25.63 4.38
N TYR A 677 36.57 -24.88 4.78
CA TYR A 677 37.86 -25.44 5.22
C TYR A 677 37.79 -26.00 6.65
N LEU A 678 38.76 -26.85 7.02
CA LEU A 678 38.88 -27.33 8.41
C LEU A 678 39.12 -26.19 9.40
N GLY A 679 39.88 -25.18 8.97
CA GLY A 679 40.18 -24.00 9.78
C GLY A 679 39.00 -23.03 9.93
N ASN A 680 37.90 -23.23 9.20
CA ASN A 680 36.70 -22.42 9.35
C ASN A 680 35.90 -22.82 10.61
N SER A 681 34.95 -21.95 10.96
CA SER A 681 33.97 -22.20 12.02
C SER A 681 33.34 -23.58 11.87
N ALA A 682 33.06 -24.24 13.00
CA ALA A 682 32.40 -25.55 13.00
C ALA A 682 30.90 -25.48 12.64
N ARG A 683 30.30 -24.28 12.59
CA ARG A 683 28.87 -24.09 12.32
C ARG A 683 28.49 -24.69 10.96
N SER A 684 27.44 -25.49 10.95
CA SER A 684 26.87 -26.06 9.73
C SER A 684 25.81 -25.13 9.13
N PHE A 685 25.59 -25.29 7.83
CA PHE A 685 24.69 -24.40 7.09
C PHE A 685 24.11 -25.09 5.86
N LYS A 686 23.03 -24.53 5.37
CA LYS A 686 22.37 -24.90 4.12
C LYS A 686 22.48 -23.76 3.13
N VAL A 687 22.56 -24.09 1.85
CA VAL A 687 22.63 -23.10 0.77
C VAL A 687 21.70 -23.42 -0.39
N SER A 688 21.25 -22.38 -1.09
CA SER A 688 20.50 -22.45 -2.34
C SER A 688 20.58 -21.12 -3.11
N GLY A 689 20.02 -21.06 -4.30
CA GLY A 689 19.97 -19.86 -5.14
C GLY A 689 21.34 -19.28 -5.50
N ILE A 690 22.30 -20.13 -5.88
CA ILE A 690 23.63 -19.68 -6.29
C ILE A 690 23.55 -18.89 -7.60
N MET A 691 24.25 -17.77 -7.67
CA MET A 691 24.18 -16.84 -8.79
C MET A 691 25.54 -16.18 -9.04
N VAL A 692 25.97 -16.13 -10.30
CA VAL A 692 27.14 -15.37 -10.75
C VAL A 692 26.71 -14.39 -11.83
N GLU A 693 27.04 -13.11 -11.63
CA GLU A 693 26.68 -12.01 -12.53
C GLU A 693 27.91 -11.20 -12.94
N ALA A 694 27.80 -10.45 -14.04
CA ALA A 694 28.75 -9.39 -14.36
C ALA A 694 28.60 -8.21 -13.39
N GLY A 695 29.72 -7.54 -13.07
CA GLY A 695 29.74 -6.37 -12.19
C GLY A 695 30.27 -6.68 -10.79
N THR A 696 30.15 -5.71 -9.89
CA THR A 696 30.66 -5.76 -8.51
C THR A 696 29.57 -5.87 -7.45
N ASP A 697 28.31 -5.78 -7.85
CA ASP A 697 27.18 -5.80 -6.93
C ASP A 697 26.05 -6.66 -7.49
N ILE A 698 25.35 -7.32 -6.58
CA ILE A 698 24.23 -8.21 -6.88
C ILE A 698 23.03 -7.44 -7.40
N THR A 699 22.20 -8.13 -8.19
CA THR A 699 20.83 -7.67 -8.47
C THR A 699 19.80 -8.65 -7.91
N SER A 700 18.52 -8.36 -8.11
CA SER A 700 17.42 -9.27 -7.78
C SER A 700 17.70 -10.69 -8.29
N TYR A 701 17.31 -11.68 -7.49
CA TYR A 701 17.63 -13.08 -7.77
C TYR A 701 17.12 -13.55 -9.15
N VAL A 702 18.02 -14.02 -10.01
CA VAL A 702 17.65 -14.63 -11.30
C VAL A 702 17.80 -16.14 -11.19
N LEU A 703 16.65 -16.79 -11.03
CA LEU A 703 16.53 -18.24 -10.96
C LEU A 703 16.90 -18.89 -12.29
N THR A 704 17.69 -19.96 -12.23
CA THR A 704 18.04 -20.79 -13.38
C THR A 704 17.72 -22.25 -13.12
N GLY A 705 17.16 -22.90 -14.16
CA GLY A 705 17.03 -24.36 -14.25
C GLY A 705 18.17 -24.93 -15.08
N ALA A 706 17.86 -25.74 -16.09
CA ALA A 706 18.84 -26.39 -16.96
C ALA A 706 19.64 -25.45 -17.90
N SER A 707 19.42 -24.14 -17.85
CA SER A 707 20.06 -23.16 -18.74
C SER A 707 20.22 -21.81 -18.03
N GLN A 708 21.21 -21.03 -18.49
CA GLN A 708 21.41 -19.66 -18.02
C GLN A 708 20.16 -18.81 -18.34
N VAL A 709 19.81 -17.90 -17.43
CA VAL A 709 18.67 -17.00 -17.60
C VAL A 709 19.15 -15.57 -17.52
N THR A 710 18.60 -14.74 -18.41
CA THR A 710 18.83 -13.30 -18.46
C THR A 710 17.55 -12.56 -18.11
N ARG A 711 17.62 -11.72 -17.08
CA ARG A 711 16.57 -10.78 -16.72
C ARG A 711 16.76 -9.49 -17.51
N SER A 712 15.75 -9.06 -18.25
CA SER A 712 15.75 -7.79 -18.99
C SER A 712 15.68 -6.58 -18.07
N ALA A 713 16.12 -5.42 -18.57
CA ALA A 713 16.01 -4.15 -17.85
C ALA A 713 14.55 -3.69 -17.66
N ASP A 714 14.28 -2.95 -16.59
CA ASP A 714 12.99 -2.29 -16.37
C ASP A 714 12.94 -0.95 -17.10
N LEU A 715 11.94 -0.74 -17.98
CA LEU A 715 11.83 0.46 -18.81
C LEU A 715 10.45 1.13 -18.69
N PRO A 716 10.22 1.93 -17.62
CA PRO A 716 9.05 2.79 -17.48
C PRO A 716 9.20 4.10 -18.27
N VAL A 717 8.18 4.44 -19.07
CA VAL A 717 8.15 5.65 -19.90
C VAL A 717 6.75 6.26 -19.91
N ILE A 718 6.67 7.59 -19.83
CA ILE A 718 5.47 8.38 -20.16
C ILE A 718 5.75 9.07 -21.49
N SER A 719 4.86 8.96 -22.48
CA SER A 719 5.05 9.56 -23.80
C SER A 719 3.73 10.04 -24.42
N GLY A 720 3.82 10.77 -25.53
CA GLY A 720 2.67 11.24 -26.29
C GLY A 720 1.77 12.18 -25.48
N ALA A 721 0.45 12.06 -25.65
CA ALA A 721 -0.53 12.88 -24.91
C ALA A 721 -0.45 12.66 -23.39
N GLY A 722 -0.01 11.48 -22.96
CA GLY A 722 0.22 11.17 -21.56
C GLY A 722 1.35 11.99 -20.94
N PHE A 723 2.25 12.56 -21.74
CA PHE A 723 3.34 13.47 -21.33
C PHE A 723 3.00 14.95 -21.60
N SER A 724 2.58 15.28 -22.83
CA SER A 724 2.39 16.67 -23.26
C SER A 724 1.21 17.39 -22.58
N SER A 725 0.30 16.66 -21.94
CA SER A 725 -0.86 17.24 -21.23
C SER A 725 -0.51 17.99 -19.95
N TRP A 726 0.67 17.77 -19.37
CA TRP A 726 1.09 18.39 -18.10
C TRP A 726 2.47 19.05 -18.17
N TYR A 727 3.32 18.66 -19.12
CA TYR A 727 4.67 19.16 -19.24
C TYR A 727 4.72 20.58 -19.84
N ASN A 728 5.44 21.49 -19.19
CA ASN A 728 5.72 22.82 -19.69
C ASN A 728 7.17 22.91 -20.21
N PRO A 729 7.39 23.11 -21.52
CA PRO A 729 8.74 23.17 -22.08
C PRO A 729 9.49 24.48 -21.76
N ALA A 730 8.79 25.55 -21.36
CA ALA A 730 9.40 26.86 -21.14
C ALA A 730 9.94 27.03 -19.71
N GLU A 731 9.32 26.36 -18.73
CA GLU A 731 9.71 26.40 -17.32
C GLU A 731 9.08 25.24 -16.54
N GLY A 732 9.65 24.89 -15.40
CA GLY A 732 9.11 23.82 -14.55
C GLY A 732 10.05 23.42 -13.42
N ALA A 733 9.66 22.38 -12.67
CA ALA A 733 10.51 21.76 -11.67
C ALA A 733 10.20 20.28 -11.46
N PHE A 734 11.25 19.46 -11.31
CA PHE A 734 11.17 18.06 -10.91
C PHE A 734 11.73 17.87 -9.50
N ILE A 735 11.09 17.02 -8.71
CA ILE A 735 11.62 16.57 -7.42
C ILE A 735 11.51 15.06 -7.36
N ALA A 736 12.63 14.38 -7.15
CA ALA A 736 12.68 12.92 -7.05
C ALA A 736 13.29 12.47 -5.73
N ASP A 737 12.58 11.56 -5.06
CA ASP A 737 13.04 10.85 -3.89
C ASP A 737 13.51 9.47 -4.34
N VAL A 738 14.79 9.14 -4.12
CA VAL A 738 15.40 7.93 -4.68
C VAL A 738 16.37 7.27 -3.72
N SER A 739 16.64 5.98 -3.94
CA SER A 739 17.77 5.28 -3.32
C SER A 739 18.48 4.42 -4.35
N ALA A 740 19.76 4.69 -4.59
CA ALA A 740 20.58 3.92 -5.52
C ALA A 740 21.19 2.69 -4.82
N SER A 741 21.18 1.54 -5.48
CA SER A 741 21.71 0.29 -4.93
C SER A 741 23.08 -0.06 -5.49
N VAL A 742 23.31 0.25 -6.77
CA VAL A 742 24.55 -0.08 -7.50
C VAL A 742 24.92 1.07 -8.41
N PHE A 743 26.21 1.34 -8.57
CA PHE A 743 26.73 2.23 -9.59
C PHE A 743 27.48 1.41 -10.66
N SER A 744 27.25 1.68 -11.95
CA SER A 744 27.95 0.98 -13.04
C SER A 744 28.69 1.93 -13.98
N ALA A 745 28.00 2.98 -14.41
CA ALA A 745 28.52 4.14 -15.13
C ALA A 745 27.61 5.31 -14.73
N ALA A 746 27.19 6.21 -15.61
CA ALA A 746 26.10 7.11 -15.23
C ALA A 746 24.81 6.30 -14.94
N ASN A 747 24.13 6.62 -13.84
CA ASN A 747 22.81 6.06 -13.52
C ASN A 747 21.77 7.18 -13.65
N ILE A 748 20.81 7.04 -14.56
CA ILE A 748 19.78 8.05 -14.81
C ILE A 748 18.58 7.80 -13.91
N ILE A 749 18.25 8.74 -13.04
CA ILE A 749 17.03 8.71 -12.21
C ILE A 749 15.80 8.95 -13.09
N LEU A 750 15.87 9.99 -13.92
CA LEU A 750 14.85 10.32 -14.91
C LEU A 750 15.45 11.14 -16.04
N ALA A 751 14.80 11.08 -17.21
CA ALA A 751 15.13 11.88 -18.37
C ALA A 751 13.85 12.35 -19.08
N ALA A 752 13.60 13.66 -19.09
CA ALA A 752 12.63 14.27 -20.01
C ALA A 752 13.36 14.56 -21.33
N SER A 753 13.03 13.87 -22.42
CA SER A 753 13.75 14.00 -23.70
C SER A 753 12.84 13.97 -24.93
N ASP A 754 13.44 14.18 -26.10
CA ASP A 754 12.82 13.99 -27.43
C ASP A 754 12.97 12.55 -27.97
N GLY A 755 13.33 11.59 -27.11
CA GLY A 755 13.69 10.25 -27.53
C GLY A 755 15.09 10.10 -28.12
N THR A 756 15.91 11.16 -28.11
CA THR A 756 17.33 11.14 -28.48
C THR A 756 18.23 11.55 -27.30
N THR A 757 19.54 11.46 -27.49
CA THR A 757 20.53 11.94 -26.51
C THR A 757 20.83 13.43 -26.64
N ASN A 758 20.25 14.12 -27.63
CA ASN A 758 20.63 15.49 -27.97
C ASN A 758 19.85 16.54 -27.19
N ASN A 759 18.57 16.28 -26.91
CA ASN A 759 17.69 17.19 -26.18
C ASN A 759 17.11 16.46 -24.97
N ALA A 760 17.62 16.75 -23.79
CA ALA A 760 17.14 16.13 -22.56
C ALA A 760 17.38 16.97 -21.31
N MET A 761 16.46 16.89 -20.35
CA MET A 761 16.67 17.25 -18.95
C MET A 761 16.79 15.98 -18.14
N GLN A 762 17.85 15.87 -17.34
CA GLN A 762 18.22 14.64 -16.66
C GLN A 762 18.53 14.90 -15.19
N MET A 763 18.02 14.02 -14.33
CA MET A 763 18.54 13.84 -12.97
C MET A 763 19.33 12.53 -12.99
N LEU A 764 20.59 12.57 -12.60
CA LEU A 764 21.48 11.42 -12.70
C LEU A 764 22.55 11.38 -11.63
N LEU A 765 23.16 10.21 -11.46
CA LEU A 765 24.40 10.01 -10.72
C LEU A 765 25.53 9.91 -11.76
N PRO A 766 26.42 10.91 -11.87
CA PRO A 766 27.58 10.81 -12.75
C PRO A 766 28.65 9.87 -12.20
N ASP A 767 28.70 9.71 -10.87
CA ASP A 767 29.56 8.80 -10.12
C ASP A 767 28.83 8.31 -8.85
N ALA A 768 29.41 7.37 -8.10
CA ALA A 768 28.80 6.81 -6.89
C ALA A 768 28.64 7.81 -5.72
N ASN A 769 29.31 8.98 -5.80
CA ASN A 769 29.43 9.96 -4.73
C ASN A 769 28.91 11.36 -5.12
N SER A 770 28.13 11.44 -6.20
CA SER A 770 27.57 12.70 -6.68
C SER A 770 26.20 12.48 -7.30
N ILE A 771 25.40 13.54 -7.30
CA ILE A 771 24.12 13.60 -8.02
C ILE A 771 24.02 14.93 -8.75
N ARG A 772 23.43 14.91 -9.95
CA ARG A 772 23.45 16.04 -10.89
C ARG A 772 22.09 16.26 -11.54
N SER A 773 21.75 17.54 -11.69
CA SER A 773 20.74 18.02 -12.64
C SER A 773 21.45 18.51 -13.89
N GLN A 774 21.13 17.94 -15.06
CA GLN A 774 21.81 18.22 -16.33
C GLN A 774 20.81 18.56 -17.44
N TYR A 775 21.16 19.55 -18.24
CA TYR A 775 20.36 20.04 -19.37
C TYR A 775 21.19 19.93 -20.65
N LEU A 776 20.66 19.24 -21.65
CA LEU A 776 21.28 19.00 -22.95
C LEU A 776 20.41 19.64 -24.03
N SER A 777 21.00 20.47 -24.88
CA SER A 777 20.32 21.08 -26.03
C SER A 777 21.22 20.96 -27.26
N GLY A 778 20.69 20.38 -28.35
CA GLY A 778 21.47 20.13 -29.56
C GLY A 778 22.71 19.24 -29.36
N GLY A 779 22.73 18.39 -28.32
CA GLY A 779 23.85 17.52 -27.97
C GLY A 779 24.91 18.16 -27.06
N ALA A 780 24.83 19.47 -26.77
CA ALA A 780 25.72 20.15 -25.85
C ALA A 780 25.11 20.26 -24.45
N THR A 781 25.92 20.08 -23.40
CA THR A 781 25.50 20.38 -22.03
C THR A 781 25.35 21.89 -21.88
N SER A 782 24.11 22.35 -21.74
CA SER A 782 23.77 23.77 -21.60
C SER A 782 23.85 24.25 -20.15
N ALA A 783 23.55 23.38 -19.18
CA ALA A 783 23.74 23.62 -17.76
C ALA A 783 23.94 22.28 -17.01
N ALA A 784 24.72 22.29 -15.93
CA ALA A 784 24.95 21.11 -15.08
C ALA A 784 25.24 21.49 -13.63
N LEU A 785 24.31 21.18 -12.72
CA LEU A 785 24.43 21.49 -11.30
C LEU A 785 24.68 20.19 -10.52
N THR A 786 25.87 20.05 -9.92
CA THR A 786 26.33 18.81 -9.28
C THR A 786 26.50 18.99 -7.78
N HIS A 787 25.89 18.08 -7.00
CA HIS A 787 26.07 17.98 -5.55
C HIS A 787 26.99 16.81 -5.23
N ALA A 788 27.99 17.03 -4.37
CA ALA A 788 28.86 15.97 -3.87
C ALA A 788 28.21 15.30 -2.65
N ALA A 789 27.69 14.10 -2.82
CA ALA A 789 26.99 13.34 -1.78
C ALA A 789 27.03 11.83 -2.07
N ALA A 790 27.31 11.02 -1.06
CA ALA A 790 27.25 9.57 -1.18
C ALA A 790 25.83 9.10 -1.54
N MET A 791 25.71 8.33 -2.63
CA MET A 791 24.41 7.95 -3.18
C MET A 791 24.02 6.51 -2.86
N ILE A 792 24.98 5.58 -2.96
CA ILE A 792 24.72 4.15 -2.80
C ILE A 792 24.28 3.85 -1.37
N GLY A 793 23.16 3.12 -1.23
CA GLY A 793 22.58 2.73 0.05
C GLY A 793 21.92 3.88 0.84
N ASN A 794 21.83 5.09 0.27
CA ASN A 794 21.24 6.25 0.93
C ASN A 794 19.98 6.69 0.20
N VAL A 795 18.97 7.14 0.96
CA VAL A 795 17.82 7.84 0.39
C VAL A 795 18.20 9.30 0.19
N ARG A 796 17.94 9.83 -1.01
CA ARG A 796 18.26 11.20 -1.42
C ARG A 796 17.06 11.84 -2.08
N ARG A 797 16.87 13.13 -1.85
CA ARG A 797 15.83 13.96 -2.44
C ARG A 797 16.47 15.08 -3.25
N LEU A 798 16.47 14.92 -4.57
CA LEU A 798 16.97 15.93 -5.49
C LEU A 798 15.80 16.71 -6.07
N GLY A 799 15.88 18.03 -5.98
CA GLY A 799 15.02 18.96 -6.69
C GLY A 799 15.79 19.70 -7.77
N THR A 800 15.12 19.96 -8.88
CA THR A 800 15.63 20.82 -9.94
C THR A 800 14.52 21.66 -10.53
N ALA A 801 14.80 22.93 -10.79
CA ALA A 801 13.85 23.84 -11.40
C ALA A 801 14.54 24.59 -12.54
N TYR A 802 13.81 24.83 -13.63
CA TYR A 802 14.35 25.34 -14.88
C TYR A 802 13.47 26.43 -15.49
N LYS A 803 14.15 27.34 -16.15
CA LYS A 803 13.68 28.31 -17.14
C LYS A 803 14.93 28.68 -17.97
N VAL A 804 14.75 29.18 -19.20
CA VAL A 804 15.89 29.65 -20.00
C VAL A 804 16.71 30.64 -19.16
N ASP A 805 18.02 30.41 -19.08
CA ASP A 805 18.96 31.21 -18.29
C ASP A 805 18.67 31.28 -16.77
N ASP A 806 17.87 30.36 -16.22
CA ASP A 806 17.57 30.26 -14.78
C ASP A 806 17.37 28.79 -14.35
N PHE A 807 18.48 28.15 -13.99
CA PHE A 807 18.54 26.76 -13.56
C PHE A 807 18.94 26.66 -12.10
N VAL A 808 18.26 25.80 -11.35
CA VAL A 808 18.57 25.57 -9.94
C VAL A 808 18.46 24.09 -9.59
N SER A 809 19.30 23.68 -8.65
CA SER A 809 19.22 22.35 -8.06
C SER A 809 19.46 22.39 -6.56
N VAL A 810 18.67 21.62 -5.81
CA VAL A 810 18.79 21.46 -4.36
C VAL A 810 18.77 19.99 -4.00
N LEU A 811 19.67 19.57 -3.11
CA LEU A 811 19.74 18.21 -2.58
C LEU A 811 19.45 18.25 -1.08
N ASP A 812 18.51 17.43 -0.62
CA ASP A 812 18.21 17.20 0.80
C ASP A 812 18.03 18.50 1.62
N GLY A 813 17.34 19.50 1.04
CA GLY A 813 17.12 20.81 1.67
C GLY A 813 18.37 21.68 1.84
N GLY A 814 19.48 21.28 1.23
CA GLY A 814 20.75 21.99 1.27
C GLY A 814 20.74 23.33 0.51
N VAL A 815 21.90 23.97 0.43
CA VAL A 815 22.05 25.26 -0.26
C VAL A 815 21.75 25.10 -1.76
N PRO A 816 20.89 25.95 -2.35
CA PRO A 816 20.63 25.90 -3.78
C PRO A 816 21.88 26.20 -4.62
N LEU A 817 22.16 25.34 -5.60
CA LEU A 817 23.08 25.62 -6.69
C LEU A 817 22.29 26.33 -7.79
N THR A 818 22.87 27.36 -8.42
CA THR A 818 22.22 28.15 -9.47
C THR A 818 23.13 28.30 -10.69
N ASP A 819 22.55 28.26 -11.89
CA ASP A 819 23.21 28.59 -13.15
C ASP A 819 22.31 29.57 -13.93
N ALA A 820 22.89 30.69 -14.36
CA ALA A 820 22.16 31.84 -14.91
C ALA A 820 22.30 31.97 -16.44
N ALA A 821 22.83 30.94 -17.11
CA ALA A 821 22.96 30.90 -18.56
C ALA A 821 22.76 29.49 -19.08
N GLY A 822 21.98 29.32 -20.15
CA GLY A 822 21.85 28.03 -20.83
C GLY A 822 20.53 27.86 -21.57
N ALA A 823 20.58 27.15 -22.69
CA ALA A 823 19.41 26.78 -23.47
C ALA A 823 18.64 25.61 -22.84
N LEU A 824 17.33 25.60 -23.01
CA LEU A 824 16.49 24.44 -22.72
C LEU A 824 16.52 23.43 -23.90
N PRO A 825 16.29 22.14 -23.62
CA PRO A 825 16.07 21.16 -24.68
C PRO A 825 14.80 21.48 -25.48
N VAL A 826 14.88 21.27 -26.80
CA VAL A 826 13.74 21.43 -27.71
C VAL A 826 13.10 20.07 -28.05
N GLY A 827 11.80 20.07 -28.36
CA GLY A 827 11.11 18.88 -28.86
C GLY A 827 10.88 17.75 -27.84
N VAL A 828 11.03 18.03 -26.54
CA VAL A 828 10.81 17.06 -25.47
C VAL A 828 9.38 16.51 -25.52
N ASP A 829 9.22 15.19 -25.60
CA ASP A 829 7.94 14.51 -25.82
C ASP A 829 7.70 13.29 -24.89
N ARG A 830 8.67 12.97 -24.03
CA ARG A 830 8.58 11.84 -23.10
C ARG A 830 9.37 12.07 -21.81
N LEU A 831 8.98 11.31 -20.79
CA LEU A 831 9.71 11.13 -19.55
C LEU A 831 10.07 9.64 -19.38
N SER A 832 11.35 9.31 -19.45
CA SER A 832 11.85 8.00 -19.04
C SER A 832 12.17 8.02 -17.55
N LEU A 833 11.69 7.01 -16.82
CA LEU A 833 12.00 6.82 -15.41
C LEU A 833 13.09 5.76 -15.29
N GLY A 834 14.19 6.08 -14.63
CA GLY A 834 15.25 5.13 -14.33
C GLY A 834 16.16 4.74 -15.51
N SER A 835 16.09 5.44 -16.66
CA SER A 835 17.00 5.26 -17.79
C SER A 835 17.00 6.46 -18.72
N ARG A 836 18.00 6.54 -19.61
CA ARG A 836 17.99 7.39 -20.80
C ARG A 836 17.81 6.52 -22.02
N ILE A 837 16.57 6.42 -22.51
CA ILE A 837 16.21 5.66 -23.72
C ILE A 837 16.72 4.21 -23.61
N GLY A 838 16.51 3.59 -22.45
CA GLY A 838 16.95 2.22 -22.17
C GLY A 838 18.44 2.01 -21.90
N SER A 839 19.26 3.07 -21.89
CA SER A 839 20.65 3.03 -21.44
C SER A 839 20.82 3.70 -20.07
N PHE A 840 21.98 3.49 -19.41
CA PHE A 840 22.33 4.16 -18.15
C PHE A 840 21.28 3.96 -17.04
N VAL A 841 20.94 2.70 -16.81
CA VAL A 841 19.83 2.30 -15.94
C VAL A 841 20.12 2.65 -14.48
N PHE A 842 19.10 3.09 -13.73
CA PHE A 842 19.26 3.66 -12.39
C PHE A 842 19.80 2.69 -11.34
N ASN A 843 19.48 1.40 -11.45
CA ASN A 843 19.88 0.35 -10.49
C ASN A 843 19.56 0.73 -9.03
N GLY A 844 18.27 0.99 -8.75
CA GLY A 844 17.80 1.47 -7.46
C GLY A 844 16.28 1.62 -7.40
N HIS A 845 15.79 2.28 -6.36
CA HIS A 845 14.36 2.53 -6.15
C HIS A 845 14.02 3.99 -6.36
N ILE A 846 12.98 4.24 -7.16
CA ILE A 846 12.32 5.54 -7.24
C ILE A 846 11.15 5.50 -6.25
N ARG A 847 11.19 6.38 -5.24
CA ARG A 847 10.25 6.40 -4.12
C ARG A 847 9.09 7.34 -4.42
N ARG A 848 9.41 8.56 -4.87
CA ARG A 848 8.41 9.57 -5.24
C ARG A 848 8.93 10.47 -6.34
N LEU A 849 8.07 10.89 -7.25
CA LEU A 849 8.37 11.87 -8.28
C LEU A 849 7.28 12.94 -8.33
N ARG A 850 7.68 14.20 -8.19
CA ARG A 850 6.79 15.36 -8.29
C ARG A 850 7.22 16.25 -9.45
N TYR A 851 6.24 16.81 -10.15
CA TYR A 851 6.49 17.80 -11.20
C TYR A 851 5.60 19.04 -11.01
N PHE A 852 6.23 20.21 -11.13
CA PHE A 852 5.58 21.50 -11.15
C PHE A 852 5.70 22.12 -12.55
N ASN A 853 4.61 22.60 -13.12
CA ASN A 853 4.58 23.20 -14.47
C ASN A 853 5.02 24.68 -14.51
N ARG A 854 5.70 25.14 -13.47
CA ARG A 854 6.25 26.48 -13.34
C ARG A 854 7.63 26.44 -12.69
N ARG A 855 8.43 27.48 -12.89
CA ARG A 855 9.63 27.68 -12.10
C ARG A 855 9.21 27.97 -10.63
N ILE A 856 9.53 27.06 -9.70
CA ILE A 856 9.37 27.26 -8.25
C ILE A 856 10.54 28.06 -7.65
N SER A 857 10.31 28.85 -6.61
CA SER A 857 11.37 29.69 -6.02
C SER A 857 12.48 28.83 -5.38
N ASN A 858 13.68 29.40 -5.21
CA ASN A 858 14.81 28.66 -4.62
C ASN A 858 14.51 28.24 -3.18
N ALA A 859 13.85 29.11 -2.41
CA ALA A 859 13.45 28.84 -1.04
C ALA A 859 12.41 27.70 -0.98
N ASP A 860 11.45 27.68 -1.91
CA ASP A 860 10.43 26.63 -1.93
C ASP A 860 11.00 25.30 -2.39
N LEU A 861 11.86 25.31 -3.41
CA LEU A 861 12.56 24.10 -3.84
C LEU A 861 13.41 23.53 -2.71
N GLN A 862 14.06 24.41 -1.94
CA GLN A 862 14.80 24.01 -0.74
C GLN A 862 13.88 23.41 0.32
N GLY A 863 12.76 24.05 0.64
CA GLY A 863 11.79 23.51 1.61
C GLY A 863 11.14 22.19 1.17
N LEU A 864 10.85 22.02 -0.12
CA LEU A 864 10.26 20.81 -0.68
C LEU A 864 11.25 19.64 -0.78
N THR A 865 12.55 19.94 -0.72
CA THR A 865 13.64 18.95 -0.75
C THR A 865 14.21 18.63 0.63
N ALA A 866 13.83 19.36 1.67
CA ALA A 866 14.26 19.16 3.05
C ALA A 866 13.75 17.87 3.69
#